data_AF-A0A1M6QX75-F1
#
_entry.id   AF-A0A1M6QX75-F1
#
_cell.length_a   1.000
_cell.length_b   1.000
_cell.length_c   1.000
_cell.angle_alpha   90.00
_cell.angle_beta   90.00
_cell.angle_gamma   90.00
#
_symmetry.space_group_name_H-M   'P 1'
#
loop_
_entity.id
_entity.type
_entity.pdbx_description
1 polymer ?
#
loop_
_entity_poly.entity_id
_entity_poly.type
_entity_poly.pdbx_seq_one_letter_code
_entity_poly.pdbx_strand_id
1 'polypeptide(L)'
;MDRGKNKYQLIVAVTLACLGVPSLAGAYTLDYVYHDGKKFAEFIILNQGETFIKIENDSVAGPAKYTLSPLMKGAVKSGTAYWADLLGPYVKTDQPVQIVLTTDAEPNAAAIPISLSHKKGTESDVAVENYVVQGLQGKIIRADVKEFDKKLYNADDGLYVFSRVTVGQHAGANRDGANAGWWVDTDTVLPTNEQAADLVGTIRHELGHALGIMGKFQKFDSKTKTWGVNVNNPMYLTDFEFISRFDDRVKDRNEWNMHLIDQNGKTAKPGMVISTTVSINETLAAIPGLTKNDLFIVDNGASNPNLSGKKGYAFFVGDHVTEVLDGATFNGVSGLPVNAWESFLFYGFEGSHLQTTGMMSHRAYSNYTSFMEAELAVMQDLGYDLDRKAYFGYSVYGNGGVINNTNGYSARNAAGTAYMGGYSNVPLGIGLHIYGSKNTVTQSANILTRGTGATGIRVDGIENTLIIPNSTEVHADGLRGNGVLIAYGRGQKVKQSGTVTAKGQGGTGIRFDFGSSTNGAGDEYRGSYIRYKRGVDAPTGKISSAENLPLTEMNKFQYNSTADELQGAMVDSYDLSSTLQGGENAIYIGKNALVKNINLQDGAKIKGNITSDWKHFDTNGSYDAVAVVEEEAKGEALQLQYKGKKYDYNKYIPDLVTNLNFNLQDGAMLYQGNISGNDNMKLKVNSGDLVYTGTADVVNVHVSKEAGLYGGTYTVNDMTARMAEGFADNTTGKFINHGTIGAASPDSVLTVNGNLDSDGVLQAYGGGAQGNISVSGTANVEGSTVTAVNALPDETLVVLNAGAINGNVANLDGKSHAITGLLSTTGSNDGKTLKVTTHTANNFGEMTAEQAEAYDAMEGMQKNLVGDTRREEMRTLYNLNSSGVQNALTEIGASSGPQAVALTQQSTFASRVISDRLSTAFSLQPVNVNVPVSRLADGEEGEGLKLSTKLPVAQDNNAWVKFTKNWGDLKGGANYHGSAVSGGYDRKLSENWRGGLFLSYQTTGFGAPSGNGNIYDTRFGVYAGYHKNATDAYLYADYGWIKNKLRRSIGTLGLGAEAKYNSHLMEIGGEYKYDLHAADGKTWHVSPYAGFQLSWLNQGAYKENGAGIFNQQVDGKHNTYFAGQIGMEIKRYLGQGSYGMRWGVKHAFAGAAPELSFRYEGYGGKSYTLRNNQDKTHFIFSLSGETEFAKGWFLSGETLLQKGAHDKDISASVQFKRVW
;
A
#
# COMPACT_ATOMS: atom_id res chain seq x y z
N MET A 1 -40.22 60.22 20.73
CA MET A 1 -41.64 60.07 20.33
C MET A 1 -41.71 59.02 19.22
N ASP A 2 -42.79 58.28 19.00
CA ASP A 2 -44.16 58.46 19.54
C ASP A 2 -44.77 57.15 20.11
N ARG A 3 -45.76 57.26 21.00
CA ARG A 3 -46.42 56.13 21.70
C ARG A 3 -47.93 56.16 21.49
N GLY A 4 -48.47 55.34 20.58
CA GLY A 4 -49.93 55.25 20.44
C GLY A 4 -50.51 54.31 19.39
N LYS A 5 -50.37 52.98 19.56
CA LYS A 5 -51.22 51.98 18.84
C LYS A 5 -51.36 50.57 19.48
N ASN A 6 -50.53 50.21 20.47
CA ASN A 6 -50.52 48.85 21.05
C ASN A 6 -51.51 48.63 22.22
N LYS A 7 -52.82 48.84 22.03
CA LYS A 7 -53.83 48.41 23.04
C LYS A 7 -55.03 47.62 22.52
N TYR A 8 -55.42 47.74 21.24
CA TYR A 8 -56.57 46.98 20.71
C TYR A 8 -56.22 45.56 20.24
N GLN A 9 -55.05 45.34 19.65
CA GLN A 9 -54.66 43.98 19.19
C GLN A 9 -54.40 43.01 20.35
N LEU A 10 -53.86 43.48 21.48
CA LEU A 10 -53.58 42.62 22.64
C LEU A 10 -54.86 42.09 23.30
N ILE A 11 -55.92 42.91 23.35
CA ILE A 11 -57.21 42.49 23.93
C ILE A 11 -57.88 41.45 23.02
N VAL A 12 -57.89 41.63 21.70
CA VAL A 12 -58.42 40.63 20.76
C VAL A 12 -57.68 39.30 20.86
N ALA A 13 -56.34 39.33 20.97
CA ALA A 13 -55.52 38.13 21.16
C ALA A 13 -55.84 37.39 22.48
N VAL A 14 -56.01 38.12 23.58
CA VAL A 14 -56.32 37.53 24.90
C VAL A 14 -57.77 37.03 24.98
N THR A 15 -58.74 37.71 24.36
CA THR A 15 -60.15 37.23 24.36
C THR A 15 -60.33 35.97 23.52
N LEU A 16 -59.60 35.82 22.40
CA LEU A 16 -59.58 34.56 21.62
C LEU A 16 -58.93 33.40 22.39
N ALA A 17 -57.98 33.67 23.28
CA ALA A 17 -57.37 32.62 24.12
C ALA A 17 -58.31 32.08 25.23
N CYS A 18 -59.36 32.82 25.60
CA CYS A 18 -60.24 32.50 26.73
C CYS A 18 -61.62 31.94 26.35
N LEU A 19 -61.91 31.73 25.06
CA LEU A 19 -63.19 31.17 24.57
C LEU A 19 -63.02 29.89 23.74
N GLY A 20 -61.87 29.22 23.87
CA GLY A 20 -61.62 27.91 23.28
C GLY A 20 -62.42 26.79 23.95
N VAL A 21 -63.69 26.64 23.57
CA VAL A 21 -64.42 25.38 23.78
C VAL A 21 -63.69 24.30 22.97
N PRO A 22 -63.24 23.19 23.56
CA PRO A 22 -62.34 22.26 22.88
C PRO A 22 -63.06 21.45 21.80
N SER A 23 -62.92 21.87 20.54
CA SER A 23 -63.16 21.00 19.40
C SER A 23 -62.09 19.91 19.36
N LEU A 24 -62.50 18.66 19.60
CA LEU A 24 -61.61 17.50 19.58
C LEU A 24 -61.08 17.23 18.16
N ALA A 25 -59.92 17.78 17.85
CA ALA A 25 -59.08 17.43 16.71
C ALA A 25 -57.66 17.16 17.23
N GLY A 26 -57.18 15.93 17.09
CA GLY A 26 -55.83 15.55 17.53
C GLY A 26 -54.76 16.33 16.77
N ALA A 27 -53.74 16.82 17.47
CA ALA A 27 -52.71 17.70 16.91
C ALA A 27 -51.42 16.92 16.59
N TYR A 28 -51.58 15.70 16.08
CA TYR A 28 -50.46 14.83 15.71
C TYR A 28 -49.53 15.52 14.70
N THR A 29 -48.24 15.25 14.80
CA THR A 29 -47.24 15.83 13.91
C THR A 29 -47.11 14.97 12.64
N LEU A 30 -47.31 15.57 11.47
CA LEU A 30 -47.00 14.94 10.20
C LEU A 30 -45.53 15.14 9.82
N ASP A 31 -44.86 14.06 9.43
CA ASP A 31 -43.53 14.09 8.82
C ASP A 31 -43.44 13.05 7.69
N TYR A 32 -42.36 13.06 6.90
CA TYR A 32 -42.22 12.24 5.70
C TYR A 32 -40.81 11.70 5.53
N VAL A 33 -40.72 10.54 4.88
CA VAL A 33 -39.47 9.96 4.36
C VAL A 33 -39.59 9.86 2.84
N TYR A 34 -38.52 10.24 2.15
CA TYR A 34 -38.50 10.41 0.69
C TYR A 34 -37.46 9.47 0.06
N HIS A 35 -37.72 9.07 -1.18
CA HIS A 35 -36.76 8.42 -2.06
C HIS A 35 -36.86 9.10 -3.44
N ASP A 36 -35.73 9.51 -4.03
CA ASP A 36 -35.64 10.30 -5.26
C ASP A 36 -36.67 11.46 -5.36
N GLY A 37 -36.89 12.15 -4.24
CA GLY A 37 -37.83 13.27 -4.12
C GLY A 37 -39.31 12.89 -4.06
N LYS A 38 -39.68 11.62 -4.30
CA LYS A 38 -41.03 11.11 -4.04
C LYS A 38 -41.23 10.78 -2.56
N LYS A 39 -42.46 10.92 -2.06
CA LYS A 39 -42.82 10.48 -0.69
C LYS A 39 -42.93 8.95 -0.66
N PHE A 40 -42.04 8.29 0.09
CA PHE A 40 -42.12 6.85 0.34
C PHE A 40 -43.02 6.56 1.55
N ALA A 41 -42.81 7.27 2.66
CA ALA A 41 -43.61 7.12 3.88
C ALA A 41 -44.13 8.47 4.39
N GLU A 42 -45.32 8.44 4.98
CA GLU A 42 -45.94 9.52 5.75
C GLU A 42 -46.08 9.06 7.20
N PHE A 43 -45.43 9.76 8.12
CA PHE A 43 -45.51 9.53 9.55
C PHE A 43 -46.60 10.39 10.19
N ILE A 44 -47.48 9.73 10.94
CA ILE A 44 -48.47 10.32 11.84
C ILE A 44 -47.92 10.14 13.26
N ILE A 45 -47.17 11.13 13.75
CA ILE A 45 -46.43 11.04 15.01
C ILE A 45 -47.29 11.58 16.15
N LEU A 46 -47.63 10.71 17.10
CA LEU A 46 -48.41 11.07 18.28
C LEU A 46 -47.49 11.66 19.36
N ASN A 47 -47.93 12.76 19.96
CA ASN A 47 -47.32 13.33 21.16
C ASN A 47 -47.99 12.75 22.41
N GLN A 48 -47.39 12.98 23.59
CA GLN A 48 -47.89 12.45 24.86
C GLN A 48 -49.40 12.76 25.08
N GLY A 49 -50.19 11.71 25.33
CA GLY A 49 -51.64 11.76 25.51
C GLY A 49 -52.47 11.65 24.22
N GLU A 50 -51.86 11.76 23.04
CA GLU A 50 -52.58 11.67 21.77
C GLU A 50 -52.91 10.22 21.38
N THR A 51 -54.05 10.06 20.71
CA THR A 51 -54.63 8.79 20.23
C THR A 51 -55.01 8.95 18.76
N PHE A 52 -54.88 7.88 17.98
CA PHE A 52 -55.25 7.85 16.57
C PHE A 52 -56.13 6.63 16.26
N ILE A 53 -57.28 6.92 15.64
CA ILE A 53 -58.45 6.06 15.46
C ILE A 53 -58.97 5.51 16.80
N LYS A 54 -60.25 5.79 17.08
CA LYS A 54 -61.00 5.15 18.16
C LYS A 54 -62.15 4.34 17.60
N ILE A 55 -62.28 3.10 18.06
CA ILE A 55 -63.37 2.19 17.76
C ILE A 55 -63.96 1.81 19.12
N GLU A 56 -65.23 2.14 19.32
CA GLU A 56 -65.86 2.16 20.66
C GLU A 56 -65.03 2.95 21.70
N ASN A 57 -64.57 2.27 22.76
CA ASN A 57 -63.73 2.85 23.82
C ASN A 57 -62.23 2.69 23.55
N ASP A 58 -61.85 1.79 22.64
CA ASP A 58 -60.46 1.42 22.39
C ASP A 58 -59.82 2.27 21.29
N SER A 59 -58.50 2.50 21.39
CA SER A 59 -57.75 3.19 20.35
C SER A 59 -56.89 2.20 19.57
N VAL A 60 -56.93 2.30 18.24
CA VAL A 60 -56.14 1.45 17.37
C VAL A 60 -54.64 1.81 17.49
N ALA A 61 -54.32 3.06 17.81
CA ALA A 61 -52.98 3.48 18.23
C ALA A 61 -53.01 4.58 19.32
N GLY A 62 -52.52 4.26 20.53
CA GLY A 62 -52.37 5.20 21.65
C GLY A 62 -53.23 4.82 22.87
N PRO A 63 -53.31 5.68 23.91
CA PRO A 63 -52.65 6.99 24.01
C PRO A 63 -51.13 6.88 24.17
N ALA A 64 -50.40 7.66 23.39
CA ALA A 64 -48.93 7.72 23.46
C ALA A 64 -48.45 8.17 24.85
N LYS A 65 -47.57 7.41 25.50
CA LYS A 65 -47.20 7.66 26.92
C LYS A 65 -46.20 8.80 27.10
N TYR A 66 -45.35 9.05 26.12
CA TYR A 66 -44.33 10.12 26.13
C TYR A 66 -44.09 10.70 24.73
N THR A 67 -43.53 11.91 24.64
CA THR A 67 -43.19 12.52 23.34
C THR A 67 -41.76 12.15 22.92
N LEU A 68 -41.59 11.52 21.76
CA LEU A 68 -40.27 11.19 21.20
C LEU A 68 -39.37 12.43 21.09
N SER A 69 -38.10 12.29 21.51
CA SER A 69 -37.11 13.36 21.37
C SER A 69 -36.76 13.64 19.90
N PRO A 70 -36.23 14.83 19.54
CA PRO A 70 -35.83 15.12 18.17
C PRO A 70 -34.79 14.14 17.61
N LEU A 71 -33.88 13.64 18.46
CA LEU A 71 -32.91 12.61 18.11
C LEU A 71 -33.60 11.30 17.73
N MET A 72 -34.55 10.82 18.55
CA MET A 72 -35.31 9.59 18.29
C MET A 72 -36.19 9.73 17.05
N LYS A 73 -36.84 10.89 16.84
CA LYS A 73 -37.60 11.17 15.60
C LYS A 73 -36.68 11.11 14.36
N GLY A 74 -35.44 11.60 14.47
CA GLY A 74 -34.41 11.44 13.42
C GLY A 74 -33.99 9.98 13.19
N ALA A 75 -33.76 9.22 14.27
CA ALA A 75 -33.40 7.80 14.21
C ALA A 75 -34.49 6.95 13.52
N VAL A 76 -35.76 7.15 13.87
CA VAL A 76 -36.90 6.47 13.23
C VAL A 76 -36.93 6.73 11.73
N LYS A 77 -36.71 7.99 11.31
CA LYS A 77 -36.66 8.36 9.89
C LYS A 77 -35.48 7.72 9.16
N SER A 78 -34.32 7.56 9.80
CA SER A 78 -33.16 6.86 9.21
C SER A 78 -33.38 5.34 9.11
N GLY A 79 -33.98 4.73 10.12
CA GLY A 79 -34.41 3.33 10.07
C GLY A 79 -35.44 3.08 8.95
N THR A 80 -36.30 4.06 8.69
CA THR A 80 -37.25 4.03 7.56
C THR A 80 -36.59 4.32 6.21
N ALA A 81 -35.57 5.18 6.15
CA ALA A 81 -34.85 5.50 4.91
C ALA A 81 -34.19 4.26 4.29
N TYR A 82 -33.68 3.34 5.12
CA TYR A 82 -33.20 2.03 4.66
C TYR A 82 -34.24 1.27 3.82
N TRP A 83 -35.49 1.22 4.29
CA TRP A 83 -36.60 0.61 3.55
C TRP A 83 -37.05 1.45 2.35
N ALA A 84 -36.97 2.78 2.45
CA ALA A 84 -37.28 3.69 1.36
C ALA A 84 -36.31 3.53 0.17
N ASP A 85 -35.02 3.35 0.43
CA ASP A 85 -34.01 3.13 -0.62
C ASP A 85 -34.05 1.72 -1.20
N LEU A 86 -34.49 0.73 -0.41
CA LEU A 86 -34.57 -0.67 -0.83
C LEU A 86 -35.80 -0.98 -1.67
N LEU A 87 -36.96 -0.41 -1.30
CA LEU A 87 -38.25 -0.63 -1.97
C LEU A 87 -38.65 0.51 -2.90
N GLY A 88 -38.24 1.76 -2.61
CA GLY A 88 -38.62 2.98 -3.33
C GLY A 88 -38.48 2.94 -4.86
N PRO A 89 -37.39 2.40 -5.44
CA PRO A 89 -37.24 2.27 -6.90
C PRO A 89 -38.32 1.39 -7.56
N TYR A 90 -39.02 0.57 -6.76
CA TYR A 90 -39.94 -0.48 -7.20
C TYR A 90 -41.39 -0.25 -6.72
N VAL A 91 -41.68 0.90 -6.08
CA VAL A 91 -43.03 1.30 -5.69
C VAL A 91 -43.83 1.74 -6.92
N LYS A 92 -45.02 1.16 -7.11
CA LYS A 92 -45.88 1.35 -8.30
C LYS A 92 -47.07 2.29 -8.03
N THR A 93 -46.94 3.16 -7.04
CA THR A 93 -47.95 4.13 -6.61
C THR A 93 -47.28 5.43 -6.12
N ASP A 94 -47.95 6.56 -6.26
CA ASP A 94 -47.53 7.83 -5.65
C ASP A 94 -48.15 8.06 -4.26
N GLN A 95 -48.91 7.08 -3.74
CA GLN A 95 -49.36 7.07 -2.34
C GLN A 95 -48.24 6.55 -1.42
N PRO A 96 -47.75 7.32 -0.43
CA PRO A 96 -46.81 6.79 0.56
C PRO A 96 -47.43 5.68 1.42
N VAL A 97 -46.61 4.88 2.11
CA VAL A 97 -47.09 4.10 3.25
C VAL A 97 -47.38 5.02 4.42
N GLN A 98 -48.57 4.89 5.02
CA GLN A 98 -48.95 5.68 6.19
C GLN A 98 -48.56 4.91 7.46
N ILE A 99 -47.76 5.53 8.32
CA ILE A 99 -47.21 4.92 9.53
C ILE A 99 -47.61 5.75 10.75
N VAL A 100 -48.38 5.16 11.66
CA VAL A 100 -48.80 5.79 12.91
C VAL A 100 -47.78 5.45 13.98
N LEU A 101 -47.02 6.46 14.41
CA LEU A 101 -45.93 6.33 15.38
C LEU A 101 -46.41 6.76 16.76
N THR A 102 -46.54 5.80 17.66
CA THR A 102 -46.96 5.97 19.06
C THR A 102 -45.84 5.54 20.02
N THR A 103 -46.03 5.76 21.31
CA THR A 103 -45.05 5.46 22.35
C THR A 103 -45.66 4.74 23.54
N ASP A 104 -44.88 3.88 24.20
CA ASP A 104 -45.26 3.24 25.46
C ASP A 104 -44.21 3.42 26.58
N ALA A 105 -44.58 3.10 27.81
CA ALA A 105 -43.68 3.13 28.97
C ALA A 105 -42.92 1.80 29.16
N GLU A 106 -43.40 0.72 28.52
CA GLU A 106 -42.79 -0.61 28.55
C GLU A 106 -41.43 -0.65 27.82
N PRO A 107 -40.50 -1.55 28.21
CA PRO A 107 -39.15 -1.64 27.66
C PRO A 107 -39.10 -2.46 26.36
N ASN A 108 -39.96 -2.12 25.40
CA ASN A 108 -40.13 -2.88 24.17
C ASN A 108 -40.33 -1.97 22.95
N ALA A 109 -40.22 -2.53 21.75
CA ALA A 109 -40.78 -1.97 20.52
C ALA A 109 -41.83 -2.94 19.96
N ALA A 110 -42.71 -2.46 19.08
CA ALA A 110 -43.66 -3.32 18.38
C ALA A 110 -44.25 -2.61 17.16
N ALA A 111 -44.47 -3.35 16.07
CA ALA A 111 -45.17 -2.85 14.90
C ALA A 111 -46.13 -3.89 14.30
N ILE A 112 -47.26 -3.40 13.80
CA ILE A 112 -48.30 -4.22 13.15
C ILE A 112 -48.80 -3.53 11.87
N PRO A 113 -48.98 -4.27 10.75
CA PRO A 113 -49.74 -3.80 9.60
C PRO A 113 -51.24 -3.89 9.89
N ILE A 114 -52.00 -2.86 9.54
CA ILE A 114 -53.43 -2.74 9.84
C ILE A 114 -54.18 -2.45 8.54
N SER A 115 -55.21 -3.24 8.26
CA SER A 115 -56.12 -3.05 7.13
C SER A 115 -57.56 -3.02 7.63
N LEU A 116 -58.26 -1.91 7.41
CA LEU A 116 -59.66 -1.73 7.80
C LEU A 116 -60.54 -1.64 6.55
N SER A 117 -61.50 -2.54 6.43
CA SER A 117 -62.55 -2.48 5.41
C SER A 117 -63.75 -1.74 6.00
N HIS A 118 -64.09 -0.59 5.44
CA HIS A 118 -65.16 0.27 5.95
C HIS A 118 -66.25 0.49 4.89
N LYS A 119 -67.50 0.52 5.37
CA LYS A 119 -68.65 1.02 4.62
C LYS A 119 -69.30 2.14 5.43
N LYS A 120 -69.70 3.20 4.76
CA LYS A 120 -70.22 4.40 5.38
C LYS A 120 -71.49 4.09 6.18
N GLY A 121 -71.47 4.41 7.48
CA GLY A 121 -72.57 4.09 8.38
C GLY A 121 -72.61 2.63 8.85
N THR A 122 -71.50 1.90 8.81
CA THR A 122 -71.28 0.67 9.58
C THR A 122 -70.03 0.80 10.44
N GLU A 123 -69.81 -0.15 11.35
CA GLU A 123 -68.48 -0.38 11.92
C GLU A 123 -67.52 -0.89 10.84
N SER A 124 -66.22 -0.66 11.05
CA SER A 124 -65.15 -1.12 10.16
C SER A 124 -64.69 -2.52 10.52
N ASP A 125 -64.67 -3.44 9.57
CA ASP A 125 -64.12 -4.80 9.76
C ASP A 125 -62.59 -4.80 9.62
N VAL A 126 -61.91 -5.61 10.43
CA VAL A 126 -60.46 -5.78 10.36
C VAL A 126 -60.14 -6.82 9.29
N ALA A 127 -59.70 -6.34 8.13
CA ALA A 127 -59.30 -7.19 7.04
C ALA A 127 -58.01 -7.94 7.38
N VAL A 128 -58.02 -9.25 7.15
CA VAL A 128 -56.94 -10.16 7.59
C VAL A 128 -55.74 -10.10 6.67
N GLU A 129 -55.96 -9.84 5.39
CA GLU A 129 -54.88 -9.78 4.41
C GLU A 129 -54.07 -8.48 4.59
N ASN A 130 -52.74 -8.60 4.52
CA ASN A 130 -51.82 -7.48 4.64
C ASN A 130 -51.76 -6.73 3.31
N TYR A 131 -52.66 -5.76 3.17
CA TYR A 131 -52.74 -4.97 1.95
C TYR A 131 -51.63 -3.91 1.82
N VAL A 132 -50.64 -3.84 2.72
CA VAL A 132 -49.50 -2.90 2.60
C VAL A 132 -48.67 -3.20 1.35
N VAL A 133 -48.30 -4.47 1.13
CA VAL A 133 -47.56 -4.88 -0.08
C VAL A 133 -48.39 -4.65 -1.35
N GLN A 134 -49.68 -4.98 -1.32
CA GLN A 134 -50.57 -4.80 -2.46
C GLN A 134 -50.76 -3.32 -2.82
N GLY A 135 -50.82 -2.43 -1.82
CA GLY A 135 -50.89 -0.99 -2.02
C GLY A 135 -49.60 -0.39 -2.60
N LEU A 136 -48.43 -0.74 -2.06
CA LEU A 136 -47.14 -0.28 -2.58
C LEU A 136 -46.83 -0.82 -3.98
N GLN A 137 -47.30 -2.03 -4.30
CA GLN A 137 -47.20 -2.64 -5.62
C GLN A 137 -48.33 -2.23 -6.58
N GLY A 138 -49.16 -1.24 -6.22
CA GLY A 138 -50.20 -0.68 -7.10
C GLY A 138 -51.35 -1.65 -7.46
N LYS A 139 -51.47 -2.77 -6.75
CA LYS A 139 -52.51 -3.80 -6.95
C LYS A 139 -53.88 -3.35 -6.42
N ILE A 140 -53.90 -2.41 -5.48
CA ILE A 140 -55.10 -1.80 -4.90
C ILE A 140 -54.97 -0.27 -4.78
N ILE A 141 -56.09 0.42 -4.59
CA ILE A 141 -56.14 1.83 -4.19
C ILE A 141 -56.49 1.88 -2.69
N ARG A 142 -55.66 2.57 -1.89
CA ARG A 142 -55.92 2.79 -0.46
C ARG A 142 -56.64 4.12 -0.23
N ALA A 143 -57.52 4.16 0.77
CA ALA A 143 -58.10 5.40 1.27
C ALA A 143 -57.20 6.02 2.36
N ASP A 144 -57.18 7.35 2.48
CA ASP A 144 -56.31 8.07 3.43
C ASP A 144 -56.77 7.84 4.88
N VAL A 145 -55.94 7.19 5.70
CA VAL A 145 -56.25 6.85 7.10
C VAL A 145 -56.57 8.08 7.96
N LYS A 146 -56.03 9.26 7.63
CA LYS A 146 -56.33 10.52 8.35
C LYS A 146 -57.76 11.01 8.08
N GLU A 147 -58.39 10.58 6.99
CA GLU A 147 -59.82 10.85 6.76
C GLU A 147 -60.72 9.89 7.53
N PHE A 148 -60.24 8.65 7.78
CA PHE A 148 -60.93 7.72 8.67
C PHE A 148 -60.90 8.22 10.12
N ASP A 149 -59.74 8.60 10.65
CA ASP A 149 -59.57 9.14 12.01
C ASP A 149 -60.52 10.33 12.32
N LYS A 150 -60.69 11.26 11.37
CA LYS A 150 -61.57 12.43 11.52
C LYS A 150 -63.07 12.11 11.45
N LYS A 151 -63.48 11.08 10.68
CA LYS A 151 -64.88 10.82 10.32
C LYS A 151 -65.47 9.59 11.02
N LEU A 152 -64.61 8.63 11.39
CA LEU A 152 -64.91 7.32 11.97
C LEU A 152 -66.08 6.65 11.26
N TYR A 153 -67.21 6.43 11.95
CA TYR A 153 -68.46 5.85 11.39
C TYR A 153 -68.98 6.55 10.12
N ASN A 154 -68.67 7.84 9.92
CA ASN A 154 -69.06 8.64 8.77
C ASN A 154 -67.97 8.73 7.68
N ALA A 155 -66.90 7.95 7.79
CA ALA A 155 -65.89 7.81 6.73
C ALA A 155 -66.51 7.23 5.45
N ASP A 156 -65.79 7.36 4.34
CA ASP A 156 -66.27 6.99 3.02
C ASP A 156 -65.92 5.52 2.70
N ASP A 157 -66.70 4.85 1.85
CA ASP A 157 -66.50 3.43 1.51
C ASP A 157 -65.08 3.19 0.99
N GLY A 158 -64.34 2.27 1.61
CA GLY A 158 -62.94 2.06 1.25
C GLY A 158 -62.17 1.06 2.09
N LEU A 159 -60.92 0.87 1.69
CA LEU A 159 -59.91 0.05 2.35
C LEU A 159 -58.80 0.97 2.87
N TYR A 160 -58.75 1.14 4.18
CA TYR A 160 -57.78 1.99 4.88
C TYR A 160 -56.62 1.12 5.36
N VAL A 161 -55.41 1.40 4.88
CA VAL A 161 -54.23 0.52 5.09
C VAL A 161 -53.05 1.35 5.57
N PHE A 162 -52.61 1.06 6.79
CA PHE A 162 -51.54 1.77 7.48
C PHE A 162 -50.82 0.80 8.43
N SER A 163 -49.66 1.19 8.95
CA SER A 163 -48.96 0.38 9.95
C SER A 163 -48.83 1.17 11.24
N ARG A 164 -49.01 0.52 12.40
CA ARG A 164 -48.70 1.10 13.71
C ARG A 164 -47.27 0.72 14.09
N VAL A 165 -46.49 1.68 14.59
CA VAL A 165 -45.18 1.45 15.21
C VAL A 165 -45.22 2.07 16.61
N THR A 166 -44.83 1.29 17.62
CA THR A 166 -44.74 1.68 19.03
C THR A 166 -43.27 1.67 19.45
N VAL A 167 -42.81 2.74 20.08
CA VAL A 167 -41.47 2.83 20.69
C VAL A 167 -41.59 3.00 22.20
N GLY A 168 -41.01 2.07 22.95
CA GLY A 168 -40.97 2.08 24.41
C GLY A 168 -39.82 2.88 25.01
N GLN A 169 -39.74 2.87 26.35
CA GLN A 169 -38.63 3.46 27.10
C GLN A 169 -37.79 2.37 27.77
N HIS A 170 -36.46 2.53 27.80
CA HIS A 170 -35.57 1.66 28.58
C HIS A 170 -35.51 0.19 28.13
N ALA A 171 -35.74 -0.08 26.84
CA ALA A 171 -35.52 -1.40 26.22
C ALA A 171 -34.06 -1.90 26.36
N GLY A 172 -33.10 -0.98 26.40
CA GLY A 172 -31.72 -1.25 26.81
C GLY A 172 -31.28 -0.33 27.96
N ALA A 173 -30.05 -0.52 28.43
CA ALA A 173 -29.52 0.19 29.58
C ALA A 173 -29.35 1.70 29.32
N ASN A 174 -29.71 2.52 30.31
CA ASN A 174 -29.30 3.91 30.39
C ASN A 174 -27.78 4.00 30.62
N ARG A 175 -27.10 4.72 29.74
CA ARG A 175 -25.65 4.99 29.75
C ARG A 175 -25.37 6.30 29.03
N ASP A 176 -24.17 6.84 29.21
CA ASP A 176 -23.75 8.04 28.49
C ASP A 176 -23.86 7.84 26.96
N GLY A 177 -24.40 8.85 26.28
CA GLY A 177 -24.72 8.83 24.86
C GLY A 177 -26.06 8.18 24.48
N ALA A 178 -26.68 7.38 25.35
CA ALA A 178 -28.01 6.80 25.11
C ALA A 178 -29.15 7.73 25.56
N ASN A 179 -30.31 7.64 24.90
CA ASN A 179 -31.50 8.43 25.19
C ASN A 179 -32.62 7.49 25.67
N ALA A 180 -32.90 7.47 26.98
CA ALA A 180 -33.87 6.55 27.60
C ALA A 180 -33.69 5.09 27.18
N GLY A 181 -32.46 4.58 27.29
CA GLY A 181 -32.06 3.21 26.93
C GLY A 181 -31.70 2.99 25.46
N TRP A 182 -31.95 3.98 24.59
CA TRP A 182 -31.74 3.87 23.15
C TRP A 182 -30.42 4.48 22.69
N TRP A 183 -29.61 3.68 22.01
CA TRP A 183 -28.48 4.11 21.19
C TRP A 183 -28.96 4.46 19.77
N VAL A 184 -28.22 5.32 19.06
CA VAL A 184 -28.54 5.77 17.71
C VAL A 184 -27.28 5.79 16.86
N ASP A 185 -27.09 4.75 16.04
CA ASP A 185 -26.04 4.70 15.02
C ASP A 185 -26.64 4.28 13.66
N THR A 186 -26.53 5.16 12.67
CA THR A 186 -27.18 4.96 11.36
C THR A 186 -26.29 4.27 10.33
N ASP A 187 -24.97 4.36 10.52
CA ASP A 187 -23.94 4.26 9.47
C ASP A 187 -23.02 3.04 9.66
N THR A 188 -23.58 1.95 10.19
CA THR A 188 -22.89 0.69 10.49
C THR A 188 -23.78 -0.50 10.13
N VAL A 189 -23.16 -1.64 9.78
CA VAL A 189 -23.79 -2.97 9.65
C VAL A 189 -23.71 -3.82 10.93
N LEU A 190 -23.02 -3.30 11.95
CA LEU A 190 -22.69 -3.95 13.21
C LEU A 190 -23.07 -3.01 14.38
N PRO A 191 -23.89 -3.43 15.36
CA PRO A 191 -24.30 -2.56 16.46
C PRO A 191 -23.14 -2.06 17.34
N THR A 192 -23.13 -0.76 17.65
CA THR A 192 -22.10 -0.05 18.45
C THR A 192 -22.59 0.35 19.84
N ASN A 193 -23.73 -0.21 20.25
CA ASN A 193 -24.58 0.16 21.38
C ASN A 193 -24.11 -0.34 22.77
N GLU A 194 -23.23 -1.35 22.81
CA GLU A 194 -22.72 -2.07 24.00
C GLU A 194 -23.80 -2.69 24.91
N GLN A 195 -24.56 -1.85 25.61
CA GLN A 195 -25.56 -2.23 26.62
C GLN A 195 -26.89 -1.46 26.47
N ALA A 196 -26.91 -0.35 25.73
CA ALA A 196 -28.15 0.28 25.27
C ALA A 196 -28.75 -0.54 24.10
N ALA A 197 -30.03 -0.36 23.75
CA ALA A 197 -30.63 -0.98 22.58
C ALA A 197 -30.44 -0.08 21.34
N ASP A 198 -30.12 -0.62 20.17
CA ASP A 198 -29.91 0.18 18.95
C ASP A 198 -31.25 0.50 18.27
N LEU A 199 -31.72 1.74 18.42
CA LEU A 199 -33.02 2.18 17.93
C LEU A 199 -33.11 2.15 16.39
N VAL A 200 -31.99 2.28 15.67
CA VAL A 200 -32.01 2.29 14.20
C VAL A 200 -32.14 0.86 13.68
N GLY A 201 -31.43 -0.09 14.30
CA GLY A 201 -31.63 -1.53 14.11
C GLY A 201 -33.05 -1.96 14.46
N THR A 202 -33.53 -1.63 15.66
CA THR A 202 -34.90 -1.95 16.09
C THR A 202 -35.95 -1.39 15.12
N ILE A 203 -35.88 -0.11 14.72
CA ILE A 203 -36.86 0.42 13.75
C ILE A 203 -36.79 -0.27 12.38
N ARG A 204 -35.61 -0.70 11.93
CA ARG A 204 -35.49 -1.50 10.69
C ARG A 204 -36.19 -2.86 10.84
N HIS A 205 -36.02 -3.54 11.98
CA HIS A 205 -36.72 -4.78 12.35
C HIS A 205 -38.25 -4.58 12.40
N GLU A 206 -38.72 -3.60 13.18
CA GLU A 206 -40.14 -3.29 13.34
C GLU A 206 -40.82 -2.99 12.00
N LEU A 207 -40.14 -2.27 11.11
CA LEU A 207 -40.67 -2.00 9.78
C LEU A 207 -40.78 -3.26 8.90
N GLY A 208 -40.03 -4.33 9.18
CA GLY A 208 -40.24 -5.65 8.58
C GLY A 208 -41.60 -6.26 8.97
N HIS A 209 -41.96 -6.22 10.25
CA HIS A 209 -43.31 -6.58 10.72
C HIS A 209 -44.37 -5.66 10.10
N ALA A 210 -44.14 -4.35 10.14
CA ALA A 210 -45.03 -3.32 9.58
C ALA A 210 -45.28 -3.45 8.06
N LEU A 211 -44.40 -4.14 7.32
CA LEU A 211 -44.49 -4.41 5.89
C LEU A 211 -45.09 -5.79 5.56
N GLY A 212 -45.08 -6.76 6.49
CA GLY A 212 -45.78 -8.04 6.30
C GLY A 212 -45.17 -9.30 6.89
N ILE A 213 -44.03 -9.23 7.59
CA ILE A 213 -43.47 -10.37 8.32
C ILE A 213 -44.32 -10.62 9.58
N MET A 214 -45.44 -11.32 9.44
CA MET A 214 -46.40 -11.49 10.55
C MET A 214 -47.27 -12.74 10.41
N GLY A 215 -47.23 -13.61 11.43
CA GLY A 215 -48.16 -14.70 11.61
C GLY A 215 -49.56 -14.22 11.99
N LYS A 216 -50.59 -14.89 11.47
CA LYS A 216 -52.00 -14.49 11.65
C LYS A 216 -52.85 -15.67 12.13
N PHE A 217 -53.43 -15.54 13.31
CA PHE A 217 -53.98 -16.67 14.05
C PHE A 217 -55.40 -16.43 14.58
N GLN A 218 -56.13 -17.52 14.77
CA GLN A 218 -57.41 -17.55 15.45
C GLN A 218 -57.32 -18.40 16.72
N LYS A 219 -58.10 -18.00 17.73
CA LYS A 219 -58.12 -18.55 19.09
C LYS A 219 -59.39 -19.36 19.32
N PHE A 220 -59.27 -20.63 19.67
CA PHE A 220 -60.41 -21.51 19.95
C PHE A 220 -60.97 -21.22 21.34
N ASP A 221 -62.16 -20.64 21.41
CA ASP A 221 -62.89 -20.52 22.66
C ASP A 221 -63.43 -21.90 23.06
N SER A 222 -62.79 -22.48 24.07
CA SER A 222 -63.14 -23.80 24.63
C SER A 222 -64.54 -23.84 25.27
N LYS A 223 -65.15 -22.70 25.61
CA LYS A 223 -66.48 -22.58 26.23
C LYS A 223 -67.58 -22.44 25.17
N THR A 224 -67.43 -21.54 24.19
CA THR A 224 -68.42 -21.39 23.09
C THR A 224 -68.24 -22.38 21.93
N LYS A 225 -67.08 -23.05 21.86
CA LYS A 225 -66.66 -23.92 20.75
C LYS A 225 -66.54 -23.19 19.40
N THR A 226 -66.22 -21.90 19.45
CA THR A 226 -66.04 -21.05 18.26
C THR A 226 -64.57 -20.63 18.09
N TRP A 227 -64.24 -20.13 16.90
CA TRP A 227 -62.93 -19.55 16.60
C TRP A 227 -63.03 -18.03 16.61
N GLY A 228 -62.43 -17.40 17.62
CA GLY A 228 -62.27 -15.95 17.68
C GLY A 228 -61.10 -15.50 16.80
N VAL A 229 -61.30 -14.40 16.07
CA VAL A 229 -60.19 -13.63 15.49
C VAL A 229 -59.29 -13.15 16.62
N ASN A 230 -57.97 -13.26 16.48
CA ASN A 230 -57.08 -12.67 17.46
C ASN A 230 -55.91 -11.94 16.79
N VAL A 231 -55.89 -10.61 16.95
CA VAL A 231 -54.93 -9.71 16.30
C VAL A 231 -53.60 -9.62 17.09
N ASN A 232 -53.54 -10.21 18.30
CA ASN A 232 -52.33 -10.33 19.13
C ASN A 232 -52.18 -11.78 19.64
N ASN A 233 -50.96 -12.31 19.79
CA ASN A 233 -50.73 -13.70 20.19
C ASN A 233 -51.34 -14.04 21.57
N PRO A 234 -52.16 -15.11 21.73
CA PRO A 234 -52.78 -15.44 23.01
C PRO A 234 -51.86 -16.15 24.01
N MET A 235 -51.80 -15.59 25.22
CA MET A 235 -51.24 -16.17 26.43
C MET A 235 -52.06 -17.37 26.96
N TYR A 236 -51.40 -18.49 27.30
CA TYR A 236 -52.01 -19.60 28.08
C TYR A 236 -52.30 -19.25 29.54
N LEU A 237 -53.49 -19.57 30.03
CA LEU A 237 -53.77 -19.74 31.46
C LEU A 237 -54.46 -21.09 31.67
N THR A 238 -53.74 -22.05 32.26
CA THR A 238 -54.18 -23.44 32.56
C THR A 238 -54.43 -24.37 31.36
N ASP A 239 -54.44 -25.67 31.64
CA ASP A 239 -54.07 -26.78 30.73
C ASP A 239 -54.98 -27.00 29.50
N PHE A 240 -56.13 -26.32 29.39
CA PHE A 240 -57.12 -26.60 28.35
C PHE A 240 -57.76 -25.37 27.68
N GLU A 241 -57.49 -24.14 28.12
CA GLU A 241 -58.46 -23.05 27.83
C GLU A 241 -58.42 -22.50 26.38
N PHE A 242 -57.26 -22.50 25.70
CA PHE A 242 -57.15 -21.94 24.33
C PHE A 242 -56.21 -22.71 23.40
N ILE A 243 -56.72 -23.12 22.23
CA ILE A 243 -55.98 -23.73 21.12
C ILE A 243 -55.89 -22.71 19.97
N SER A 244 -54.78 -22.65 19.24
CA SER A 244 -54.60 -21.74 18.10
C SER A 244 -54.69 -22.45 16.75
N ARG A 245 -55.12 -21.72 15.70
CA ARG A 245 -55.00 -22.13 14.29
C ARG A 245 -54.55 -20.96 13.41
N PHE A 246 -54.01 -21.23 12.23
CA PHE A 246 -53.84 -20.17 11.22
C PHE A 246 -55.21 -19.63 10.81
N ASP A 247 -55.37 -18.31 10.67
CA ASP A 247 -56.65 -17.69 10.31
C ASP A 247 -57.16 -18.23 8.95
N ASP A 248 -58.41 -18.69 8.90
CA ASP A 248 -59.00 -19.36 7.73
C ASP A 248 -59.45 -18.40 6.61
N ARG A 249 -59.25 -17.09 6.81
CA ARG A 249 -59.52 -16.04 5.83
C ARG A 249 -58.25 -15.65 5.05
N VAL A 250 -57.04 -15.91 5.58
CA VAL A 250 -55.76 -15.70 4.88
C VAL A 250 -55.66 -16.64 3.68
N LYS A 251 -55.64 -16.11 2.44
CA LYS A 251 -55.70 -16.94 1.21
C LYS A 251 -54.76 -16.52 0.09
N ASP A 252 -54.29 -15.27 0.05
CA ASP A 252 -53.19 -14.88 -0.85
C ASP A 252 -51.93 -15.73 -0.58
N ARG A 253 -51.24 -16.18 -1.65
CA ARG A 253 -49.94 -16.89 -1.55
C ARG A 253 -48.88 -15.99 -0.90
N ASN A 254 -48.94 -14.69 -1.15
CA ASN A 254 -47.97 -13.69 -0.68
C ASN A 254 -48.04 -13.42 0.85
N GLU A 255 -48.83 -14.19 1.59
CA GLU A 255 -49.02 -14.06 3.03
C GLU A 255 -48.04 -14.95 3.80
N TRP A 256 -47.42 -14.39 4.85
CA TRP A 256 -46.39 -15.06 5.64
C TRP A 256 -46.80 -16.46 6.12
N ASN A 257 -48.03 -16.63 6.59
CA ASN A 257 -48.61 -17.93 6.98
C ASN A 257 -48.44 -19.02 5.90
N MET A 258 -48.59 -18.67 4.61
CA MET A 258 -48.63 -19.63 3.50
C MET A 258 -47.25 -20.19 3.13
N HIS A 259 -46.18 -19.59 3.66
CA HIS A 259 -44.80 -20.04 3.50
C HIS A 259 -44.29 -20.90 4.66
N LEU A 260 -45.07 -21.04 5.75
CA LEU A 260 -44.65 -21.79 6.92
C LEU A 260 -44.81 -23.31 6.71
N ILE A 261 -43.79 -24.08 7.08
CA ILE A 261 -43.85 -25.54 7.24
C ILE A 261 -43.56 -25.95 8.69
N ASP A 262 -44.17 -27.04 9.14
CA ASP A 262 -43.99 -27.59 10.49
C ASP A 262 -42.67 -28.36 10.64
N GLN A 263 -42.37 -28.84 11.86
CA GLN A 263 -41.11 -29.55 12.14
C GLN A 263 -40.94 -30.87 11.36
N ASN A 264 -42.03 -31.39 10.78
CA ASN A 264 -42.09 -32.61 9.98
C ASN A 264 -42.04 -32.32 8.47
N GLY A 265 -42.04 -31.04 8.06
CA GLY A 265 -42.05 -30.59 6.67
C GLY A 265 -43.45 -30.38 6.09
N LYS A 266 -44.48 -30.27 6.92
CA LYS A 266 -45.87 -30.12 6.48
C LYS A 266 -46.25 -28.65 6.36
N THR A 267 -46.62 -28.20 5.16
CA THR A 267 -47.04 -26.81 4.91
C THR A 267 -48.29 -26.43 5.69
N ALA A 268 -48.28 -25.22 6.26
CA ALA A 268 -49.43 -24.57 6.86
C ALA A 268 -50.56 -24.37 5.84
N LYS A 269 -51.80 -24.24 6.33
CA LYS A 269 -53.00 -24.01 5.53
C LYS A 269 -53.99 -23.14 6.30
N PRO A 270 -54.90 -22.42 5.62
CA PRO A 270 -55.92 -21.61 6.30
C PRO A 270 -56.80 -22.51 7.17
N GLY A 271 -56.98 -22.15 8.44
CA GLY A 271 -57.77 -22.92 9.41
C GLY A 271 -57.08 -24.15 10.02
N MET A 272 -55.81 -24.41 9.70
CA MET A 272 -55.04 -25.56 10.21
C MET A 272 -54.60 -25.34 11.66
N VAL A 273 -54.85 -26.33 12.53
CA VAL A 273 -54.75 -26.20 13.99
C VAL A 273 -53.32 -26.46 14.46
N ILE A 274 -52.79 -25.63 15.35
CA ILE A 274 -51.40 -25.71 15.83
C ILE A 274 -51.33 -26.55 17.10
N SER A 275 -50.35 -27.46 17.20
CA SER A 275 -50.20 -28.37 18.33
C SER A 275 -48.74 -28.81 18.54
N THR A 276 -48.42 -29.34 19.71
CA THR A 276 -47.13 -30.01 20.01
C THR A 276 -47.27 -31.52 19.83
N THR A 277 -46.18 -32.28 19.73
CA THR A 277 -46.27 -33.76 19.60
C THR A 277 -46.89 -34.41 20.84
N VAL A 278 -46.74 -33.82 22.03
CA VAL A 278 -47.31 -34.35 23.27
C VAL A 278 -48.81 -34.08 23.38
N SER A 279 -49.27 -32.88 23.00
CA SER A 279 -50.68 -32.48 23.14
C SER A 279 -51.59 -32.86 21.97
N ILE A 280 -51.14 -33.72 21.04
CA ILE A 280 -51.95 -34.18 19.90
C ILE A 280 -53.28 -34.79 20.38
N ASN A 281 -53.24 -35.70 21.36
CA ASN A 281 -54.43 -36.41 21.81
C ASN A 281 -55.44 -35.47 22.49
N GLU A 282 -54.95 -34.50 23.25
CA GLU A 282 -55.74 -33.46 23.94
C GLU A 282 -56.38 -32.51 22.91
N THR A 283 -55.61 -32.08 21.90
CA THR A 283 -56.07 -31.22 20.80
C THR A 283 -57.21 -31.89 20.01
N LEU A 284 -57.06 -33.18 19.70
CA LEU A 284 -58.08 -33.96 18.96
C LEU A 284 -59.33 -34.26 19.82
N ALA A 285 -59.19 -34.39 21.14
CA ALA A 285 -60.33 -34.55 22.05
C ALA A 285 -61.11 -33.23 22.27
N ALA A 286 -60.42 -32.08 22.23
CA ALA A 286 -61.02 -30.77 22.47
C ALA A 286 -61.83 -30.22 21.28
N ILE A 287 -61.50 -30.64 20.04
CA ILE A 287 -62.07 -30.13 18.79
C ILE A 287 -62.68 -31.30 17.98
N PRO A 288 -64.01 -31.53 18.09
CA PRO A 288 -64.68 -32.63 17.38
C PRO A 288 -64.52 -32.57 15.87
N GLY A 289 -64.21 -33.71 15.25
CA GLY A 289 -64.03 -33.84 13.80
C GLY A 289 -62.64 -33.49 13.26
N LEU A 290 -61.75 -32.94 14.10
CA LEU A 290 -60.35 -32.69 13.76
C LEU A 290 -59.58 -34.01 13.61
N THR A 291 -58.65 -34.09 12.66
CA THR A 291 -57.74 -35.24 12.48
C THR A 291 -56.27 -34.81 12.57
N LYS A 292 -55.36 -35.78 12.72
CA LYS A 292 -53.91 -35.51 12.67
C LYS A 292 -53.45 -34.92 11.32
N ASN A 293 -54.23 -35.09 10.25
CA ASN A 293 -53.95 -34.45 8.96
C ASN A 293 -54.28 -32.95 8.94
N ASP A 294 -54.98 -32.45 9.95
CA ASP A 294 -55.37 -31.04 10.10
C ASP A 294 -54.50 -30.28 11.12
N LEU A 295 -53.51 -30.96 11.72
CA LEU A 295 -52.58 -30.39 12.70
C LEU A 295 -51.27 -29.88 12.06
N PHE A 296 -50.81 -28.69 12.46
CA PHE A 296 -49.45 -28.17 12.26
C PHE A 296 -48.64 -28.45 13.54
N ILE A 297 -47.62 -29.30 13.46
CA ILE A 297 -46.98 -29.87 14.65
C ILE A 297 -45.60 -29.25 14.87
N VAL A 298 -45.44 -28.49 15.95
CA VAL A 298 -44.15 -27.94 16.38
C VAL A 298 -44.04 -28.06 17.90
N ASP A 299 -43.04 -28.79 18.39
CA ASP A 299 -42.82 -29.00 19.82
C ASP A 299 -42.41 -27.70 20.54
N ASN A 300 -42.81 -27.48 21.80
CA ASN A 300 -42.44 -26.27 22.52
C ASN A 300 -40.97 -26.30 22.96
N GLY A 301 -40.13 -25.48 22.31
CA GLY A 301 -38.70 -25.37 22.59
C GLY A 301 -38.37 -24.65 23.91
N ALA A 302 -39.22 -23.73 24.36
CA ALA A 302 -39.08 -23.09 25.67
C ALA A 302 -39.39 -24.07 26.81
N SER A 303 -40.34 -25.00 26.63
CA SER A 303 -40.61 -26.06 27.61
C SER A 303 -39.68 -27.28 27.48
N ASN A 304 -38.90 -27.39 26.40
CA ASN A 304 -37.96 -28.49 26.20
C ASN A 304 -36.69 -28.04 25.44
N PRO A 305 -35.64 -27.57 26.15
CA PRO A 305 -34.39 -27.13 25.51
C PRO A 305 -33.58 -28.28 24.87
N ASN A 306 -33.94 -29.55 25.13
CA ASN A 306 -33.24 -30.73 24.60
C ASN A 306 -33.71 -31.17 23.21
N LEU A 307 -34.59 -30.41 22.55
CA LEU A 307 -35.05 -30.71 21.19
C LEU A 307 -33.90 -30.56 20.17
N SER A 308 -33.66 -31.59 19.36
CA SER A 308 -32.62 -31.61 18.32
C SER A 308 -33.19 -31.53 16.89
N GLY A 309 -32.34 -31.18 15.93
CA GLY A 309 -32.72 -31.04 14.51
C GLY A 309 -33.90 -30.07 14.30
N LYS A 310 -34.88 -30.47 13.49
CA LYS A 310 -36.05 -29.66 13.15
C LYS A 310 -37.01 -29.38 14.30
N LYS A 311 -37.00 -30.20 15.37
CA LYS A 311 -38.05 -30.17 16.39
C LYS A 311 -38.14 -28.83 17.13
N GLY A 312 -39.32 -28.27 17.26
CA GLY A 312 -39.53 -26.98 17.89
C GLY A 312 -39.15 -25.75 17.05
N TYR A 313 -38.96 -25.94 15.75
CA TYR A 313 -38.98 -24.87 14.76
C TYR A 313 -40.14 -25.08 13.78
N ALA A 314 -40.83 -23.99 13.46
CA ALA A 314 -41.43 -23.85 12.13
C ALA A 314 -40.33 -23.39 11.16
N PHE A 315 -40.59 -23.43 9.85
CA PHE A 315 -39.65 -22.89 8.87
C PHE A 315 -40.38 -22.09 7.79
N PHE A 316 -39.85 -20.91 7.44
CA PHE A 316 -40.28 -20.17 6.26
C PHE A 316 -39.61 -20.76 5.02
N VAL A 317 -40.41 -21.18 4.04
CA VAL A 317 -39.96 -21.69 2.74
C VAL A 317 -40.63 -20.88 1.63
N GLY A 318 -39.80 -20.23 0.82
CA GLY A 318 -40.20 -19.52 -0.38
C GLY A 318 -39.28 -19.84 -1.55
N ASP A 319 -39.69 -19.44 -2.76
CA ASP A 319 -38.95 -19.72 -3.98
C ASP A 319 -37.63 -18.92 -3.97
N HIS A 320 -37.68 -17.66 -3.53
CA HIS A 320 -36.51 -16.77 -3.47
C HIS A 320 -35.64 -16.95 -2.22
N VAL A 321 -36.19 -17.43 -1.10
CA VAL A 321 -35.40 -17.96 0.03
C VAL A 321 -34.62 -19.19 -0.41
N THR A 322 -35.25 -20.11 -1.15
CA THR A 322 -34.58 -21.33 -1.65
C THR A 322 -33.48 -20.99 -2.67
N GLU A 323 -33.67 -19.98 -3.53
CA GLU A 323 -32.64 -19.43 -4.43
C GLU A 323 -31.39 -18.98 -3.66
N VAL A 324 -31.55 -18.13 -2.65
CA VAL A 324 -30.43 -17.50 -1.92
C VAL A 324 -29.68 -18.47 -1.00
N LEU A 325 -30.32 -19.56 -0.56
CA LEU A 325 -29.64 -20.58 0.23
C LEU A 325 -28.68 -21.45 -0.61
N ASP A 326 -28.79 -21.49 -1.94
CA ASP A 326 -27.89 -22.24 -2.85
C ASP A 326 -27.67 -23.71 -2.39
N GLY A 327 -28.75 -24.38 -2.00
CA GLY A 327 -28.74 -25.75 -1.47
C GLY A 327 -28.31 -25.92 -0.01
N ALA A 328 -27.92 -24.84 0.69
CA ALA A 328 -27.71 -24.85 2.13
C ALA A 328 -29.03 -25.13 2.89
N THR A 329 -28.91 -25.63 4.13
CA THR A 329 -30.08 -25.93 4.97
C THR A 329 -29.89 -25.51 6.42
N PHE A 330 -30.94 -24.97 7.02
CA PHE A 330 -31.03 -24.78 8.46
C PHE A 330 -31.73 -25.99 9.08
N ASN A 331 -31.10 -26.65 10.05
CA ASN A 331 -31.63 -27.85 10.71
C ASN A 331 -32.10 -28.98 9.74
N GLY A 332 -31.58 -29.03 8.51
CA GLY A 332 -32.01 -29.97 7.46
C GLY A 332 -33.27 -29.55 6.69
N VAL A 333 -33.61 -28.26 6.67
CA VAL A 333 -34.63 -27.65 5.80
C VAL A 333 -33.97 -26.61 4.89
N SER A 334 -34.26 -26.63 3.58
CA SER A 334 -33.97 -25.49 2.71
C SER A 334 -35.06 -24.44 2.92
N GLY A 335 -34.77 -23.50 3.81
CA GLY A 335 -35.71 -22.56 4.40
C GLY A 335 -35.15 -21.99 5.70
N LEU A 336 -35.71 -20.89 6.17
CA LEU A 336 -35.23 -20.22 7.39
C LEU A 336 -36.00 -20.73 8.61
N PRO A 337 -35.34 -20.98 9.76
CA PRO A 337 -36.05 -21.36 10.98
C PRO A 337 -36.87 -20.17 11.47
N VAL A 338 -38.07 -20.46 11.94
CA VAL A 338 -39.05 -19.51 12.50
C VAL A 338 -39.24 -19.85 13.97
N ASN A 339 -39.23 -18.83 14.84
CA ASN A 339 -39.54 -19.00 16.24
C ASN A 339 -40.99 -19.46 16.37
N ALA A 340 -41.22 -20.52 17.15
CA ALA A 340 -42.53 -21.14 17.25
C ALA A 340 -43.23 -20.85 18.57
N TRP A 341 -42.48 -20.59 19.64
CA TRP A 341 -43.03 -20.53 21.00
C TRP A 341 -42.23 -19.57 21.87
N GLU A 342 -42.91 -18.59 22.46
CA GLU A 342 -42.31 -17.66 23.42
C GLU A 342 -42.84 -17.87 24.84
N SER A 343 -42.23 -17.20 25.82
CA SER A 343 -42.40 -17.49 27.24
C SER A 343 -42.40 -16.23 28.10
N PHE A 344 -43.28 -15.27 27.79
CA PHE A 344 -43.49 -14.09 28.65
C PHE A 344 -44.71 -14.30 29.55
N LEU A 345 -44.45 -14.83 30.76
CA LEU A 345 -45.40 -15.37 31.76
C LEU A 345 -46.26 -16.56 31.30
N PHE A 346 -46.59 -16.64 30.01
CA PHE A 346 -47.49 -17.60 29.42
C PHE A 346 -47.01 -17.97 28.01
N TYR A 347 -47.03 -19.25 27.64
CA TYR A 347 -46.66 -19.62 26.26
C TYR A 347 -47.79 -19.33 25.26
N GLY A 348 -47.43 -19.24 23.98
CA GLY A 348 -48.32 -19.07 22.83
C GLY A 348 -47.54 -19.30 21.54
N PHE A 349 -48.21 -19.64 20.43
CA PHE A 349 -47.52 -19.86 19.15
C PHE A 349 -47.17 -18.51 18.52
N GLU A 350 -45.88 -18.23 18.41
CA GLU A 350 -45.35 -16.94 17.94
C GLU A 350 -45.39 -16.89 16.40
N GLY A 351 -44.52 -17.65 15.74
CA GLY A 351 -44.61 -17.94 14.32
C GLY A 351 -44.32 -16.77 13.38
N SER A 352 -43.80 -15.63 13.84
CA SER A 352 -43.58 -14.40 13.06
C SER A 352 -42.12 -13.95 13.03
N HIS A 353 -41.30 -14.41 13.98
CA HIS A 353 -39.87 -14.11 14.03
C HIS A 353 -39.05 -15.23 13.39
N LEU A 354 -37.90 -14.89 12.80
CA LEU A 354 -36.90 -15.85 12.37
C LEU A 354 -36.02 -16.28 13.56
N GLN A 355 -35.33 -17.41 13.45
CA GLN A 355 -34.29 -17.84 14.39
C GLN A 355 -32.92 -17.99 13.70
N THR A 356 -32.62 -17.05 12.80
CA THR A 356 -31.30 -16.86 12.17
C THR A 356 -30.37 -16.11 13.15
N THR A 357 -29.39 -15.34 12.67
CA THR A 357 -28.74 -14.29 13.47
C THR A 357 -29.07 -12.89 12.94
N GLY A 358 -30.00 -12.78 12.00
CA GLY A 358 -30.27 -11.55 11.23
C GLY A 358 -31.18 -10.56 11.95
N MET A 359 -31.74 -9.63 11.19
CA MET A 359 -32.58 -8.55 11.72
C MET A 359 -33.87 -9.08 12.34
N MET A 360 -34.54 -10.06 11.73
CA MET A 360 -35.83 -10.55 12.21
C MET A 360 -35.70 -11.63 13.29
N SER A 361 -34.59 -11.64 14.04
CA SER A 361 -34.24 -12.75 14.92
C SER A 361 -34.61 -12.52 16.39
N HIS A 362 -35.29 -13.50 16.99
CA HIS A 362 -35.46 -13.63 18.45
C HIS A 362 -34.51 -14.67 19.07
N ARG A 363 -33.26 -14.72 18.57
CA ARG A 363 -32.15 -15.29 19.33
C ARG A 363 -31.66 -14.30 20.37
N ALA A 364 -31.16 -14.81 21.51
CA ALA A 364 -30.54 -14.03 22.59
C ALA A 364 -29.22 -13.30 22.21
N TYR A 365 -28.88 -13.24 20.91
CA TYR A 365 -27.79 -12.46 20.34
C TYR A 365 -27.98 -12.27 18.82
N SER A 366 -28.30 -11.04 18.38
CA SER A 366 -28.27 -10.63 16.97
C SER A 366 -27.44 -9.35 16.82
N ASN A 367 -26.32 -9.43 16.08
CA ASN A 367 -25.40 -8.32 15.84
C ASN A 367 -25.53 -7.75 14.41
N TYR A 368 -26.76 -7.47 14.01
CA TYR A 368 -27.10 -6.88 12.72
C TYR A 368 -27.88 -5.58 12.93
N THR A 369 -27.57 -4.58 12.10
CA THR A 369 -28.36 -3.35 11.91
C THR A 369 -28.95 -3.26 10.49
N SER A 370 -28.70 -4.25 9.63
CA SER A 370 -29.15 -4.38 8.25
C SER A 370 -29.55 -5.82 7.94
N PHE A 371 -30.62 -6.02 7.17
CA PHE A 371 -31.17 -7.34 6.85
C PHE A 371 -30.17 -8.19 6.06
N MET A 372 -30.13 -9.51 6.33
CA MET A 372 -29.35 -10.46 5.54
C MET A 372 -29.97 -10.67 4.15
N GLU A 373 -29.20 -11.18 3.18
CA GLU A 373 -29.72 -11.52 1.85
C GLU A 373 -30.92 -12.47 1.94
N ALA A 374 -30.85 -13.50 2.77
CA ALA A 374 -31.94 -14.46 2.97
C ALA A 374 -33.17 -13.89 3.71
N GLU A 375 -33.09 -12.71 4.32
CA GLU A 375 -34.25 -12.02 4.92
C GLU A 375 -34.94 -11.10 3.87
N LEU A 376 -34.15 -10.44 3.01
CA LEU A 376 -34.64 -9.71 1.83
C LEU A 376 -35.22 -10.66 0.76
N ALA A 377 -34.62 -11.84 0.61
CA ALA A 377 -35.27 -13.10 0.96
C ALA A 377 -36.80 -13.16 0.93
N VAL A 378 -37.34 -13.32 2.13
CA VAL A 378 -38.75 -13.37 2.49
C VAL A 378 -39.55 -12.24 1.84
N MET A 379 -39.02 -11.01 1.78
CA MET A 379 -39.77 -9.86 1.22
C MET A 379 -40.21 -10.08 -0.24
N GLN A 380 -39.40 -10.74 -1.07
CA GLN A 380 -39.82 -11.05 -2.45
C GLN A 380 -40.80 -12.22 -2.52
N ASP A 381 -40.68 -13.20 -1.62
CA ASP A 381 -41.66 -14.28 -1.48
C ASP A 381 -43.02 -13.76 -0.98
N LEU A 382 -43.03 -12.70 -0.14
CA LEU A 382 -44.20 -11.90 0.22
C LEU A 382 -44.67 -10.93 -0.91
N GLY A 383 -44.11 -11.03 -2.11
CA GLY A 383 -44.59 -10.32 -3.29
C GLY A 383 -44.17 -8.85 -3.42
N TYR A 384 -43.07 -8.42 -2.78
CA TYR A 384 -42.40 -7.14 -3.07
C TYR A 384 -41.39 -7.29 -4.22
N ASP A 385 -41.39 -6.35 -5.16
CA ASP A 385 -40.30 -6.16 -6.12
C ASP A 385 -39.11 -5.45 -5.42
N LEU A 386 -37.90 -5.98 -5.52
CA LEU A 386 -36.64 -5.34 -5.06
C LEU A 386 -35.40 -5.97 -5.74
N ASP A 387 -34.34 -5.18 -5.93
CA ASP A 387 -33.03 -5.71 -6.38
C ASP A 387 -32.12 -6.04 -5.19
N ARG A 388 -32.25 -7.28 -4.73
CA ARG A 388 -31.46 -7.85 -3.63
C ARG A 388 -29.95 -7.77 -3.89
N LYS A 389 -29.55 -7.88 -5.17
CA LYS A 389 -28.16 -7.89 -5.63
C LYS A 389 -27.58 -6.47 -5.75
N ALA A 390 -28.36 -5.43 -5.43
CA ALA A 390 -27.85 -4.10 -5.10
C ALA A 390 -27.29 -4.01 -3.67
N TYR A 391 -27.78 -4.85 -2.74
CA TYR A 391 -27.37 -4.86 -1.33
C TYR A 391 -26.39 -5.98 -1.00
N PHE A 392 -26.46 -7.12 -1.69
CA PHE A 392 -25.57 -8.28 -1.49
C PHE A 392 -24.91 -8.71 -2.80
N GLY A 393 -23.58 -8.87 -2.79
CA GLY A 393 -22.86 -9.38 -3.97
C GLY A 393 -22.94 -10.89 -4.13
N TYR A 394 -22.70 -11.63 -3.03
CA TYR A 394 -22.89 -13.08 -2.89
C TYR A 394 -22.94 -13.47 -1.41
N SER A 395 -23.70 -14.50 -1.06
CA SER A 395 -23.84 -15.00 0.31
C SER A 395 -23.58 -16.50 0.42
N VAL A 396 -22.87 -16.93 1.46
CA VAL A 396 -22.51 -18.33 1.74
C VAL A 396 -23.19 -18.77 3.04
N TYR A 397 -24.37 -19.40 2.91
CA TYR A 397 -25.10 -19.99 4.03
C TYR A 397 -24.71 -21.44 4.34
N GLY A 398 -24.02 -22.12 3.41
CA GLY A 398 -23.54 -23.49 3.58
C GLY A 398 -22.36 -23.62 4.56
N ASN A 399 -22.14 -24.83 5.07
CA ASN A 399 -21.03 -25.17 5.97
C ASN A 399 -20.03 -26.13 5.30
N GLY A 400 -18.75 -26.00 5.60
CA GLY A 400 -17.70 -26.96 5.17
C GLY A 400 -17.33 -26.91 3.68
N GLY A 401 -17.76 -25.89 2.93
CA GLY A 401 -17.50 -25.76 1.50
C GLY A 401 -16.10 -25.25 1.16
N VAL A 402 -15.59 -25.62 -0.02
CA VAL A 402 -14.41 -25.00 -0.64
C VAL A 402 -14.90 -24.22 -1.86
N ILE A 403 -14.91 -22.89 -1.75
CA ILE A 403 -15.64 -21.99 -2.65
C ILE A 403 -14.66 -21.02 -3.31
N ASN A 404 -14.70 -20.95 -4.64
CA ASN A 404 -14.04 -19.90 -5.41
C ASN A 404 -15.12 -18.91 -5.89
N ASN A 405 -15.31 -17.82 -5.15
CA ASN A 405 -16.33 -16.84 -5.50
C ASN A 405 -15.85 -15.95 -6.66
N THR A 406 -16.43 -16.17 -7.84
CA THR A 406 -16.26 -15.32 -9.03
C THR A 406 -17.32 -14.23 -9.16
N ASN A 407 -18.23 -14.10 -8.18
CA ASN A 407 -19.18 -12.99 -8.13
C ASN A 407 -18.50 -11.77 -7.49
N GLY A 408 -18.50 -10.65 -8.23
CA GLY A 408 -18.09 -9.35 -7.72
C GLY A 408 -19.30 -8.54 -7.21
N TYR A 409 -19.02 -7.36 -6.67
CA TYR A 409 -20.04 -6.41 -6.22
C TYR A 409 -19.67 -5.01 -6.74
N SER A 410 -20.60 -4.32 -7.40
CA SER A 410 -20.34 -3.01 -8.02
C SER A 410 -21.64 -2.21 -8.16
N ALA A 411 -21.58 -1.02 -8.79
CA ALA A 411 -22.78 -0.31 -9.21
C ALA A 411 -23.68 -1.22 -10.09
N ARG A 412 -24.99 -1.16 -9.85
CA ARG A 412 -26.05 -1.85 -10.62
C ARG A 412 -26.60 -0.95 -11.72
N ASN A 413 -27.18 -1.54 -12.76
CA ASN A 413 -27.98 -0.80 -13.72
C ASN A 413 -29.36 -0.44 -13.16
N ALA A 414 -30.00 0.59 -13.72
CA ALA A 414 -31.32 1.08 -13.27
C ALA A 414 -32.47 0.07 -13.43
N ALA A 415 -32.23 -1.08 -14.07
CA ALA A 415 -33.18 -2.18 -14.21
C ALA A 415 -32.99 -3.30 -13.17
N GLY A 416 -31.98 -3.22 -12.29
CA GLY A 416 -31.70 -4.24 -11.28
C GLY A 416 -31.30 -5.61 -11.85
N THR A 417 -30.70 -5.64 -13.05
CA THR A 417 -30.39 -6.89 -13.77
C THR A 417 -28.90 -7.17 -13.95
N ALA A 418 -28.03 -6.15 -13.93
CA ALA A 418 -26.60 -6.31 -14.21
C ALA A 418 -25.72 -5.33 -13.42
N TYR A 419 -24.49 -5.77 -13.15
CA TYR A 419 -23.40 -4.90 -12.68
C TYR A 419 -22.81 -4.10 -13.85
N MET A 420 -22.59 -2.80 -13.65
CA MET A 420 -22.06 -1.89 -14.67
C MET A 420 -20.54 -1.66 -14.59
N GLY A 421 -19.88 -2.18 -13.55
CA GLY A 421 -18.56 -1.72 -13.14
C GLY A 421 -18.62 -0.36 -12.43
N GLY A 422 -17.53 0.00 -11.74
CA GLY A 422 -17.51 1.18 -10.87
C GLY A 422 -18.23 0.97 -9.54
N TYR A 423 -18.11 1.94 -8.65
CA TYR A 423 -18.43 1.77 -7.23
C TYR A 423 -19.94 1.81 -6.95
N SER A 424 -20.44 0.81 -6.22
CA SER A 424 -21.75 0.87 -5.56
C SER A 424 -21.79 2.05 -4.58
N ASN A 425 -22.93 2.73 -4.51
CA ASN A 425 -23.18 3.82 -3.57
C ASN A 425 -24.18 3.40 -2.47
N VAL A 426 -24.66 2.16 -2.50
CA VAL A 426 -25.71 1.64 -1.62
C VAL A 426 -25.22 1.62 -0.16
N PRO A 427 -25.85 2.38 0.75
CA PRO A 427 -25.50 2.34 2.17
C PRO A 427 -25.70 0.95 2.75
N LEU A 428 -24.82 0.55 3.67
CA LEU A 428 -24.86 -0.73 4.38
C LEU A 428 -24.79 -1.99 3.50
N GLY A 429 -24.54 -1.87 2.19
CA GLY A 429 -24.38 -3.00 1.28
C GLY A 429 -23.15 -3.86 1.61
N ILE A 430 -23.27 -5.16 1.42
CA ILE A 430 -22.27 -6.19 1.76
C ILE A 430 -21.81 -6.91 0.49
N GLY A 431 -20.53 -6.81 0.14
CA GLY A 431 -20.00 -7.40 -1.10
C GLY A 431 -19.98 -8.94 -1.09
N LEU A 432 -19.47 -9.53 -0.01
CA LEU A 432 -19.54 -10.98 0.26
C LEU A 432 -19.99 -11.20 1.70
N HIS A 433 -21.00 -12.05 1.92
CA HIS A 433 -21.39 -12.51 3.26
C HIS A 433 -21.05 -13.99 3.46
N ILE A 434 -20.12 -14.31 4.36
CA ILE A 434 -19.87 -15.69 4.79
C ILE A 434 -20.63 -15.92 6.11
N TYR A 435 -21.87 -16.40 6.02
CA TYR A 435 -22.70 -16.71 7.18
C TYR A 435 -22.32 -18.06 7.82
N GLY A 436 -22.10 -19.08 6.99
CA GLY A 436 -21.83 -20.45 7.43
C GLY A 436 -20.41 -20.65 7.97
N SER A 437 -20.15 -21.86 8.47
CA SER A 437 -18.96 -22.25 9.24
C SER A 437 -18.09 -23.30 8.53
N LYS A 438 -16.79 -23.33 8.87
CA LYS A 438 -15.77 -24.28 8.37
C LYS A 438 -15.54 -24.21 6.85
N ASN A 439 -15.93 -23.11 6.21
CA ASN A 439 -15.76 -22.87 4.78
C ASN A 439 -14.34 -22.36 4.46
N THR A 440 -13.78 -22.74 3.31
CA THR A 440 -12.63 -22.05 2.71
C THR A 440 -13.11 -21.28 1.49
N VAL A 441 -13.07 -19.94 1.56
CA VAL A 441 -13.64 -19.06 0.53
C VAL A 441 -12.54 -18.19 -0.07
N THR A 442 -12.30 -18.35 -1.37
CA THR A 442 -11.45 -17.45 -2.17
C THR A 442 -12.32 -16.43 -2.88
N GLN A 443 -12.14 -15.15 -2.59
CA GLN A 443 -12.79 -14.07 -3.33
C GLN A 443 -11.94 -13.74 -4.56
N SER A 444 -12.36 -14.15 -5.75
CA SER A 444 -11.58 -13.95 -6.99
C SER A 444 -12.01 -12.74 -7.82
N ALA A 445 -13.23 -12.23 -7.63
CA ALA A 445 -13.73 -11.04 -8.33
C ALA A 445 -13.69 -9.78 -7.44
N ASN A 446 -13.58 -8.60 -8.05
CA ASN A 446 -13.46 -7.35 -7.31
C ASN A 446 -14.78 -6.92 -6.64
N ILE A 447 -14.64 -6.27 -5.49
CA ILE A 447 -15.74 -5.71 -4.69
C ILE A 447 -15.51 -4.20 -4.62
N LEU A 448 -16.41 -3.42 -5.20
CA LEU A 448 -16.30 -1.98 -5.40
C LEU A 448 -17.49 -1.26 -4.76
N THR A 449 -17.35 -0.81 -3.52
CA THR A 449 -18.38 0.00 -2.84
C THR A 449 -17.80 1.23 -2.15
N ARG A 450 -18.63 2.26 -2.05
CA ARG A 450 -18.37 3.51 -1.30
C ARG A 450 -19.64 4.05 -0.61
N GLY A 451 -20.66 3.21 -0.44
CA GLY A 451 -21.84 3.56 0.36
C GLY A 451 -21.48 3.76 1.83
N THR A 452 -22.26 4.59 2.53
CA THR A 452 -22.09 4.83 3.97
C THR A 452 -22.26 3.52 4.76
N GLY A 453 -21.32 3.21 5.65
CA GLY A 453 -21.28 1.98 6.44
C GLY A 453 -21.14 0.67 5.63
N ALA A 454 -20.99 0.75 4.31
CA ALA A 454 -20.92 -0.41 3.44
C ALA A 454 -19.68 -1.27 3.75
N THR A 455 -19.82 -2.59 3.57
CA THR A 455 -18.81 -3.57 3.96
C THR A 455 -18.38 -4.41 2.76
N GLY A 456 -17.07 -4.51 2.53
CA GLY A 456 -16.55 -5.31 1.42
C GLY A 456 -16.84 -6.80 1.61
N ILE A 457 -16.42 -7.36 2.76
CA ILE A 457 -16.67 -8.75 3.13
C ILE A 457 -17.10 -8.82 4.59
N ARG A 458 -18.25 -9.44 4.90
CA ARG A 458 -18.68 -9.82 6.27
C ARG A 458 -18.47 -11.32 6.49
N VAL A 459 -17.89 -11.72 7.62
CA VAL A 459 -17.66 -13.12 8.00
C VAL A 459 -18.22 -13.40 9.40
N ASP A 460 -19.16 -14.32 9.47
CA ASP A 460 -19.74 -14.87 10.70
C ASP A 460 -19.33 -16.36 10.84
N GLY A 461 -20.13 -17.18 11.54
CA GLY A 461 -19.86 -18.61 11.71
C GLY A 461 -18.62 -18.91 12.57
N ILE A 462 -18.02 -20.10 12.40
CA ILE A 462 -16.76 -20.50 13.05
C ILE A 462 -15.80 -21.15 12.04
N GLU A 463 -14.50 -21.09 12.32
CA GLU A 463 -13.44 -21.86 11.63
C GLU A 463 -13.36 -21.65 10.10
N ASN A 464 -13.85 -20.53 9.58
CA ASN A 464 -13.72 -20.19 8.15
C ASN A 464 -12.30 -19.74 7.80
N THR A 465 -11.90 -19.95 6.54
CA THR A 465 -10.67 -19.42 5.95
C THR A 465 -11.01 -18.53 4.76
N LEU A 466 -10.82 -17.23 4.90
CA LEU A 466 -10.97 -16.23 3.82
C LEU A 466 -9.64 -16.03 3.09
N ILE A 467 -9.67 -16.06 1.76
CA ILE A 467 -8.52 -15.84 0.89
C ILE A 467 -8.84 -14.72 -0.11
N ILE A 468 -8.01 -13.66 -0.11
CA ILE A 468 -8.06 -12.54 -1.05
C ILE A 468 -6.76 -12.56 -1.86
N PRO A 469 -6.75 -13.08 -3.10
CA PRO A 469 -5.54 -13.25 -3.91
C PRO A 469 -5.05 -11.92 -4.47
N ASN A 470 -3.80 -11.89 -4.96
CA ASN A 470 -3.11 -10.69 -5.42
C ASN A 470 -3.77 -9.97 -6.62
N SER A 471 -4.60 -10.67 -7.40
CA SER A 471 -5.37 -10.12 -8.51
C SER A 471 -6.65 -9.40 -8.10
N THR A 472 -7.04 -9.44 -6.82
CA THR A 472 -8.36 -9.00 -6.37
C THR A 472 -8.31 -7.71 -5.54
N GLU A 473 -9.25 -6.83 -5.82
CA GLU A 473 -9.45 -5.56 -5.13
C GLU A 473 -10.78 -5.56 -4.34
N VAL A 474 -10.71 -5.19 -3.07
CA VAL A 474 -11.88 -5.01 -2.18
C VAL A 474 -11.85 -3.59 -1.65
N HIS A 475 -12.78 -2.77 -2.13
CA HIS A 475 -12.92 -1.37 -1.75
C HIS A 475 -14.26 -1.13 -1.05
N ALA A 476 -14.19 -0.54 0.14
CA ALA A 476 -15.29 -0.02 0.94
C ALA A 476 -15.02 1.45 1.28
N ASP A 477 -14.71 2.25 0.26
CA ASP A 477 -14.13 3.61 0.40
C ASP A 477 -15.17 4.70 0.78
N GLY A 478 -16.29 4.29 1.38
CA GLY A 478 -17.36 5.17 1.85
C GLY A 478 -17.12 5.68 3.28
N LEU A 479 -17.97 6.63 3.70
CA LEU A 479 -18.05 7.06 5.10
C LEU A 479 -18.26 5.83 6.01
N ARG A 480 -17.37 5.62 6.98
CA ARG A 480 -17.41 4.50 7.94
C ARG A 480 -17.46 3.09 7.31
N GLY A 481 -17.00 2.94 6.07
CA GLY A 481 -16.95 1.64 5.40
C GLY A 481 -15.95 0.66 6.06
N ASN A 482 -16.19 -0.63 5.89
CA ASN A 482 -15.33 -1.71 6.40
C ASN A 482 -14.81 -2.55 5.23
N GLY A 483 -13.50 -2.61 4.97
CA GLY A 483 -12.96 -3.40 3.86
C GLY A 483 -13.24 -4.89 4.04
N VAL A 484 -12.88 -5.42 5.21
CA VAL A 484 -13.30 -6.72 5.72
C VAL A 484 -13.81 -6.55 7.17
N LEU A 485 -14.88 -7.25 7.52
CA LEU A 485 -15.44 -7.35 8.85
C LEU A 485 -15.56 -8.82 9.24
N ILE A 486 -14.83 -9.25 10.27
CA ILE A 486 -15.09 -10.51 10.96
C ILE A 486 -16.00 -10.18 12.14
N ALA A 487 -17.24 -10.68 12.08
CA ALA A 487 -18.36 -10.27 12.92
C ALA A 487 -18.78 -11.31 13.97
N TYR A 488 -18.39 -12.59 13.84
CA TYR A 488 -18.79 -13.61 14.81
C TYR A 488 -17.85 -14.81 14.94
N GLY A 489 -18.00 -15.50 16.07
CA GLY A 489 -17.48 -16.84 16.37
C GLY A 489 -15.97 -16.92 16.63
N ARG A 490 -15.38 -18.06 16.28
CA ARG A 490 -14.00 -18.43 16.68
C ARG A 490 -13.21 -19.15 15.59
N GLY A 491 -11.88 -19.11 15.69
CA GLY A 491 -10.95 -19.90 14.87
C GLY A 491 -10.87 -19.48 13.39
N GLN A 492 -11.34 -18.28 13.07
CA GLN A 492 -11.33 -17.71 11.71
C GLN A 492 -9.88 -17.48 11.26
N LYS A 493 -9.63 -17.55 9.94
CA LYS A 493 -8.32 -17.32 9.33
C LYS A 493 -8.49 -16.43 8.10
N VAL A 494 -7.62 -15.43 7.95
CA VAL A 494 -7.68 -14.48 6.83
C VAL A 494 -6.33 -14.41 6.14
N LYS A 495 -6.30 -14.58 4.82
CA LYS A 495 -5.09 -14.48 4.00
C LYS A 495 -5.30 -13.43 2.91
N GLN A 496 -4.58 -12.32 3.01
CA GLN A 496 -4.68 -11.18 2.11
C GLN A 496 -3.37 -10.94 1.36
N SER A 497 -3.37 -11.29 0.08
CA SER A 497 -2.36 -10.84 -0.90
C SER A 497 -2.93 -9.83 -1.90
N GLY A 498 -4.25 -9.64 -1.95
CA GLY A 498 -4.92 -8.58 -2.70
C GLY A 498 -4.98 -7.24 -1.97
N THR A 499 -5.57 -6.24 -2.64
CA THR A 499 -5.75 -4.89 -2.12
C THR A 499 -7.06 -4.79 -1.35
N VAL A 500 -7.01 -4.37 -0.09
CA VAL A 500 -8.21 -4.06 0.71
C VAL A 500 -8.14 -2.60 1.17
N THR A 501 -9.14 -1.79 0.86
CA THR A 501 -9.22 -0.41 1.37
C THR A 501 -10.61 0.01 1.84
N ALA A 502 -10.64 0.88 2.84
CA ALA A 502 -11.80 1.65 3.28
C ALA A 502 -11.35 3.10 3.57
N LYS A 503 -11.10 3.87 2.51
CA LYS A 503 -10.43 5.19 2.55
C LYS A 503 -11.29 6.35 3.08
N GLY A 504 -12.60 6.16 3.25
CA GLY A 504 -13.50 7.21 3.73
C GLY A 504 -13.26 7.57 5.19
N GLN A 505 -13.82 8.70 5.65
CA GLN A 505 -13.74 9.13 7.04
C GLN A 505 -14.33 8.05 7.98
N GLY A 506 -13.62 7.70 9.05
CA GLY A 506 -14.00 6.58 9.94
C GLY A 506 -13.91 5.19 9.30
N GLY A 507 -13.38 5.08 8.08
CA GLY A 507 -13.26 3.82 7.35
C GLY A 507 -12.17 2.93 7.91
N THR A 508 -12.48 1.64 8.04
CA THR A 508 -11.59 0.62 8.65
C THR A 508 -11.20 -0.44 7.62
N GLY A 509 -9.89 -0.67 7.43
CA GLY A 509 -9.37 -1.62 6.45
C GLY A 509 -9.83 -3.05 6.73
N ILE A 510 -9.55 -3.55 7.94
CA ILE A 510 -10.14 -4.77 8.49
C ILE A 510 -10.57 -4.58 9.95
N ARG A 511 -11.80 -4.99 10.26
CA ARG A 511 -12.41 -4.97 11.60
C ARG A 511 -12.60 -6.39 12.10
N PHE A 512 -12.22 -6.63 13.36
CA PHE A 512 -12.44 -7.87 14.10
C PHE A 512 -13.27 -7.53 15.35
N ASP A 513 -14.58 -7.73 15.31
CA ASP A 513 -15.48 -7.13 16.31
C ASP A 513 -16.81 -7.90 16.36
N PHE A 514 -17.24 -8.38 17.54
CA PHE A 514 -18.57 -8.99 17.64
C PHE A 514 -19.68 -7.93 17.66
N GLY A 515 -19.37 -6.67 17.94
CA GLY A 515 -20.37 -5.64 18.22
C GLY A 515 -21.13 -5.97 19.51
N SER A 516 -22.45 -5.87 19.48
CA SER A 516 -23.36 -6.23 20.58
C SER A 516 -24.70 -6.71 20.04
N SER A 517 -25.57 -7.28 20.87
CA SER A 517 -26.94 -7.57 20.43
C SER A 517 -27.69 -6.25 20.21
N THR A 518 -28.50 -6.17 19.16
CA THR A 518 -29.33 -4.99 18.83
C THR A 518 -30.28 -4.61 19.96
N ASN A 519 -30.73 -5.57 20.78
CA ASN A 519 -31.56 -5.32 21.97
C ASN A 519 -30.77 -4.84 23.21
N GLY A 520 -29.44 -4.76 23.14
CA GLY A 520 -28.60 -4.31 24.25
C GLY A 520 -28.60 -5.27 25.45
N ALA A 521 -28.64 -4.71 26.67
CA ALA A 521 -28.44 -5.43 27.92
C ALA A 521 -29.55 -6.43 28.31
N GLY A 522 -30.69 -6.47 27.63
CA GLY A 522 -31.70 -7.53 27.83
C GLY A 522 -31.28 -8.90 27.25
N ASP A 523 -30.38 -8.86 26.26
CA ASP A 523 -29.76 -10.00 25.59
C ASP A 523 -28.39 -10.36 26.20
N GLU A 524 -27.72 -11.35 25.59
CA GLU A 524 -26.32 -11.65 25.92
C GLU A 524 -25.37 -10.61 25.30
N TYR A 525 -24.25 -10.37 25.98
CA TYR A 525 -23.03 -9.78 25.41
C TYR A 525 -22.02 -10.92 25.20
N ARG A 526 -21.66 -11.16 23.93
CA ARG A 526 -20.81 -12.28 23.50
C ARG A 526 -19.45 -11.81 23.01
N GLY A 527 -18.48 -12.73 23.03
CA GLY A 527 -17.13 -12.50 22.54
C GLY A 527 -16.20 -13.71 22.68
N SER A 528 -14.94 -13.51 22.33
CA SER A 528 -13.87 -14.49 22.56
C SER A 528 -13.73 -14.78 24.06
N TYR A 529 -14.14 -15.97 24.50
CA TYR A 529 -14.24 -16.37 25.91
C TYR A 529 -15.17 -15.50 26.78
N ILE A 530 -16.13 -14.79 26.16
CA ILE A 530 -17.09 -13.91 26.82
C ILE A 530 -18.51 -14.39 26.51
N ARG A 531 -19.29 -14.65 27.56
CA ARG A 531 -20.75 -14.76 27.50
C ARG A 531 -21.30 -14.20 28.81
N TYR A 532 -21.83 -12.98 28.74
CA TYR A 532 -22.26 -12.19 29.89
C TYR A 532 -23.69 -11.73 29.65
N LYS A 533 -24.53 -11.70 30.68
CA LYS A 533 -25.89 -11.17 30.58
C LYS A 533 -26.14 -10.18 31.70
N ARG A 534 -26.99 -9.17 31.44
CA ARG A 534 -27.50 -8.24 32.43
C ARG A 534 -29.03 -8.25 32.44
N GLY A 535 -29.61 -7.57 33.43
CA GLY A 535 -31.03 -7.24 33.48
C GLY A 535 -31.19 -5.72 33.48
N VAL A 536 -32.25 -5.21 32.85
CA VAL A 536 -32.60 -3.79 32.87
C VAL A 536 -33.88 -3.60 33.69
N ASP A 537 -33.84 -2.65 34.63
CA ASP A 537 -35.02 -2.18 35.36
C ASP A 537 -35.89 -1.32 34.44
N ALA A 538 -37.07 -1.81 34.08
CA ALA A 538 -37.94 -1.15 33.10
C ALA A 538 -38.30 0.31 33.44
N PRO A 539 -38.67 0.68 34.69
CA PRO A 539 -39.05 2.06 35.01
C PRO A 539 -37.89 3.07 35.05
N THR A 540 -36.63 2.63 35.22
CA THR A 540 -35.48 3.55 35.37
C THR A 540 -34.33 3.31 34.41
N GLY A 541 -34.38 2.27 33.58
CA GLY A 541 -33.33 1.83 32.66
C GLY A 541 -31.97 1.52 33.30
N LYS A 542 -31.92 1.36 34.63
CA LYS A 542 -30.71 0.95 35.35
C LYS A 542 -30.48 -0.54 35.17
N ILE A 543 -29.25 -0.99 35.38
CA ILE A 543 -28.98 -2.43 35.46
C ILE A 543 -29.51 -2.96 36.79
N SER A 544 -30.30 -4.03 36.73
CA SER A 544 -30.91 -4.72 37.89
C SER A 544 -30.21 -6.03 38.26
N SER A 545 -29.57 -6.70 37.29
CA SER A 545 -28.81 -7.94 37.51
C SER A 545 -27.63 -8.08 36.55
N ALA A 546 -26.69 -8.98 36.85
CA ALA A 546 -25.51 -9.27 36.02
C ALA A 546 -24.95 -10.67 36.28
N GLU A 547 -24.67 -11.46 35.25
CA GLU A 547 -24.20 -12.85 35.35
C GLU A 547 -23.25 -13.25 34.21
N ASN A 548 -22.21 -14.04 34.51
CA ASN A 548 -21.38 -14.69 33.48
C ASN A 548 -21.89 -16.11 33.21
N LEU A 549 -22.58 -16.28 32.08
CA LEU A 549 -23.18 -17.53 31.61
C LEU A 549 -22.11 -18.49 31.07
N PRO A 550 -22.20 -19.82 31.29
CA PRO A 550 -21.20 -20.75 30.78
C PRO A 550 -21.07 -20.73 29.25
N LEU A 551 -19.84 -20.70 28.73
CA LEU A 551 -19.57 -20.62 27.29
C LEU A 551 -20.18 -21.76 26.48
N THR A 552 -20.33 -22.95 27.07
CA THR A 552 -20.74 -24.19 26.38
C THR A 552 -22.15 -24.67 26.75
N GLU A 553 -22.81 -24.05 27.73
CA GLU A 553 -24.18 -24.38 28.11
C GLU A 553 -25.16 -23.56 27.27
N MET A 554 -25.16 -23.85 25.97
CA MET A 554 -26.09 -23.30 24.98
C MET A 554 -26.83 -24.42 24.27
N ASN A 555 -28.17 -24.34 24.29
CA ASN A 555 -28.99 -25.14 23.39
C ASN A 555 -29.08 -24.46 21.99
N LYS A 556 -29.66 -25.15 21.01
CA LYS A 556 -29.74 -24.68 19.61
C LYS A 556 -30.56 -23.40 19.38
N PHE A 557 -31.45 -23.06 20.33
CA PHE A 557 -32.22 -21.83 20.30
C PHE A 557 -31.37 -20.63 20.75
N GLN A 558 -30.24 -20.88 21.43
CA GLN A 558 -29.30 -19.88 21.95
C GLN A 558 -28.01 -19.76 21.13
N TYR A 559 -27.36 -20.86 20.72
CA TYR A 559 -26.14 -20.80 19.92
C TYR A 559 -26.44 -20.41 18.46
N ASN A 560 -25.49 -19.75 17.79
CA ASN A 560 -25.66 -19.28 16.41
C ASN A 560 -25.25 -20.33 15.38
N SER A 561 -24.12 -21.00 15.61
CA SER A 561 -23.51 -22.10 14.84
C SER A 561 -23.33 -23.37 15.69
N THR A 562 -22.64 -23.29 16.84
CA THR A 562 -22.39 -24.44 17.73
C THR A 562 -22.32 -24.01 19.20
N ALA A 563 -22.58 -24.92 20.13
CA ALA A 563 -22.55 -24.62 21.57
C ALA A 563 -21.18 -24.13 22.08
N ASP A 564 -20.07 -24.43 21.39
CA ASP A 564 -18.70 -24.04 21.74
C ASP A 564 -18.17 -22.84 20.93
N GLU A 565 -19.02 -22.11 20.21
CA GLU A 565 -18.63 -21.04 19.28
C GLU A 565 -17.90 -19.84 19.90
N LEU A 566 -17.99 -19.68 21.23
CA LEU A 566 -17.32 -18.62 22.00
C LEU A 566 -16.03 -19.11 22.67
N GLN A 567 -15.74 -20.42 22.64
CA GLN A 567 -14.60 -21.04 23.31
C GLN A 567 -13.30 -20.93 22.48
N GLY A 568 -12.95 -19.71 22.07
CA GLY A 568 -11.74 -19.46 21.30
C GLY A 568 -11.48 -17.98 21.04
N ALA A 569 -10.35 -17.70 20.40
CA ALA A 569 -10.13 -16.41 19.74
C ALA A 569 -11.04 -16.31 18.51
N MET A 570 -11.50 -15.10 18.17
CA MET A 570 -12.20 -14.84 16.91
C MET A 570 -11.31 -15.26 15.74
N VAL A 571 -10.06 -14.80 15.73
CA VAL A 571 -9.11 -15.06 14.65
C VAL A 571 -7.85 -15.76 15.17
N ASP A 572 -7.47 -16.86 14.52
CA ASP A 572 -6.22 -17.59 14.80
C ASP A 572 -5.01 -16.96 14.09
N SER A 573 -5.19 -16.55 12.83
CA SER A 573 -4.20 -15.80 12.06
C SER A 573 -4.83 -14.88 11.01
N TYR A 574 -4.32 -13.65 10.94
CA TYR A 574 -4.47 -12.76 9.78
C TYR A 574 -3.10 -12.59 9.12
N ASP A 575 -2.94 -13.13 7.91
CA ASP A 575 -1.72 -13.04 7.11
C ASP A 575 -1.89 -11.96 6.03
N LEU A 576 -1.09 -10.90 6.07
CA LEU A 576 -1.10 -9.79 5.10
C LEU A 576 0.25 -9.71 4.36
N SER A 577 0.21 -9.74 3.02
CA SER A 577 1.41 -9.62 2.16
C SER A 577 1.23 -8.54 1.07
N SER A 578 0.37 -7.55 1.29
CA SER A 578 -0.05 -6.58 0.26
C SER A 578 -0.68 -5.31 0.87
N THR A 579 -1.46 -4.58 0.08
CA THR A 579 -2.00 -3.26 0.43
C THR A 579 -3.23 -3.36 1.33
N LEU A 580 -3.14 -2.75 2.51
CA LEU A 580 -4.25 -2.51 3.45
C LEU A 580 -4.33 -1.02 3.79
N GLN A 581 -5.48 -0.38 3.54
CA GLN A 581 -5.68 1.02 3.91
C GLN A 581 -7.03 1.28 4.60
N GLY A 582 -7.00 1.85 5.80
CA GLY A 582 -8.14 2.55 6.40
C GLY A 582 -8.03 4.07 6.22
N GLY A 583 -9.16 4.76 6.35
CA GLY A 583 -9.21 6.21 6.57
C GLY A 583 -8.94 6.58 8.03
N GLU A 584 -9.25 5.68 8.97
CA GLU A 584 -8.94 5.81 10.39
C GLU A 584 -8.02 4.66 10.84
N ASN A 585 -8.55 3.43 10.88
CA ASN A 585 -7.83 2.24 11.29
C ASN A 585 -7.52 1.34 10.07
N ALA A 586 -6.26 1.02 9.84
CA ALA A 586 -5.91 -0.09 8.96
C ALA A 586 -6.46 -1.41 9.53
N ILE A 587 -6.26 -1.61 10.84
CA ILE A 587 -6.77 -2.75 11.61
C ILE A 587 -7.46 -2.22 12.87
N TYR A 588 -8.68 -2.69 13.13
CA TYR A 588 -9.39 -2.47 14.40
C TYR A 588 -9.80 -3.82 15.03
N ILE A 589 -9.50 -4.01 16.31
CA ILE A 589 -9.99 -5.13 17.12
C ILE A 589 -10.90 -4.57 18.22
N GLY A 590 -12.17 -4.99 18.21
CA GLY A 590 -13.17 -4.59 19.18
C GLY A 590 -13.01 -5.25 20.55
N LYS A 591 -13.62 -4.64 21.57
CA LYS A 591 -13.46 -4.99 22.99
C LYS A 591 -13.62 -6.48 23.34
N ASN A 592 -14.50 -7.16 22.61
CA ASN A 592 -14.88 -8.54 22.83
C ASN A 592 -14.26 -9.54 21.82
N ALA A 593 -13.39 -9.11 20.91
CA ALA A 593 -12.75 -9.96 19.91
C ALA A 593 -11.25 -10.18 20.21
N LEU A 594 -10.79 -11.44 20.26
CA LEU A 594 -9.36 -11.76 20.29
C LEU A 594 -8.86 -12.15 18.89
N VAL A 595 -7.76 -11.53 18.47
CA VAL A 595 -6.95 -11.95 17.30
C VAL A 595 -5.61 -12.45 17.82
N LYS A 596 -5.30 -13.75 17.70
CA LYS A 596 -4.06 -14.30 18.26
C LYS A 596 -2.81 -13.74 17.57
N ASN A 597 -2.82 -13.70 16.23
CA ASN A 597 -1.69 -13.34 15.39
C ASN A 597 -2.14 -12.45 14.23
N ILE A 598 -1.44 -11.33 14.05
CA ILE A 598 -1.44 -10.51 12.83
C ILE A 598 -0.03 -10.63 12.26
N ASN A 599 0.10 -11.18 11.05
CA ASN A 599 1.37 -11.46 10.39
C ASN A 599 1.53 -10.56 9.18
N LEU A 600 2.35 -9.52 9.32
CA LEU A 600 2.70 -8.56 8.30
C LEU A 600 3.94 -9.08 7.57
N GLN A 601 3.72 -9.72 6.43
CA GLN A 601 4.76 -10.37 5.62
C GLN A 601 5.45 -9.34 4.71
N ASP A 602 6.56 -9.74 4.08
CA ASP A 602 7.16 -8.97 2.98
C ASP A 602 6.10 -8.59 1.90
N GLY A 603 6.32 -7.44 1.26
CA GLY A 603 5.40 -6.82 0.31
C GLY A 603 4.22 -6.07 0.93
N ALA A 604 3.95 -6.19 2.24
CA ALA A 604 2.85 -5.52 2.90
C ALA A 604 2.98 -3.99 2.90
N LYS A 605 1.85 -3.29 2.69
CA LYS A 605 1.77 -1.82 2.60
C LYS A 605 0.56 -1.34 3.40
N ILE A 606 0.79 -0.72 4.54
CA ILE A 606 -0.25 -0.42 5.53
C ILE A 606 -0.39 1.09 5.73
N LYS A 607 -1.63 1.59 5.69
CA LYS A 607 -1.96 2.99 5.99
C LYS A 607 -3.23 3.11 6.85
N GLY A 608 -3.15 3.93 7.90
CA GLY A 608 -4.11 3.96 9.00
C GLY A 608 -3.54 3.30 10.26
N ASN A 609 -4.21 3.49 11.38
CA ASN A 609 -3.76 2.99 12.70
C ASN A 609 -3.99 1.48 12.85
N ILE A 610 -3.33 0.86 13.83
CA ILE A 610 -3.61 -0.49 14.29
C ILE A 610 -4.09 -0.37 15.74
N THR A 611 -5.40 -0.54 15.95
CA THR A 611 -6.05 -0.28 17.25
C THR A 611 -6.67 -1.57 17.78
N SER A 612 -6.43 -1.87 19.06
CA SER A 612 -6.91 -3.08 19.72
C SER A 612 -7.51 -2.75 21.07
N ASP A 613 -8.83 -2.61 21.09
CA ASP A 613 -9.63 -2.39 22.30
C ASP A 613 -9.92 -3.71 23.03
N TRP A 614 -9.45 -4.86 22.50
CA TRP A 614 -9.59 -6.20 23.09
C TRP A 614 -9.21 -6.18 24.57
N LYS A 615 -10.18 -6.39 25.46
CA LYS A 615 -9.98 -6.24 26.91
C LYS A 615 -9.33 -4.92 27.34
N HIS A 616 -9.64 -3.80 26.70
CA HIS A 616 -9.20 -2.49 27.21
C HIS A 616 -9.73 -2.33 28.65
N PHE A 617 -8.81 -2.09 29.59
CA PHE A 617 -9.12 -2.27 31.01
C PHE A 617 -9.92 -1.13 31.63
N ASP A 618 -9.87 0.05 31.02
CA ASP A 618 -10.59 1.23 31.50
C ASP A 618 -11.94 1.32 30.78
N THR A 619 -13.02 1.20 31.54
CA THR A 619 -14.38 1.05 31.00
C THR A 619 -15.36 1.98 31.72
N ASN A 620 -16.45 2.37 31.05
CA ASN A 620 -17.46 3.30 31.58
C ASN A 620 -18.47 2.66 32.55
N GLY A 621 -18.07 1.63 33.29
CA GLY A 621 -18.95 0.87 34.20
C GLY A 621 -19.93 -0.11 33.52
N SER A 622 -19.91 -0.21 32.19
CA SER A 622 -20.76 -1.14 31.43
C SER A 622 -20.48 -2.63 31.70
N TYR A 623 -19.38 -2.94 32.40
CA TYR A 623 -18.95 -4.31 32.72
C TYR A 623 -18.75 -4.55 34.24
N ASP A 624 -19.11 -3.57 35.07
CA ASP A 624 -18.89 -3.61 36.52
C ASP A 624 -19.91 -4.52 37.24
N ALA A 625 -19.56 -4.95 38.45
CA ALA A 625 -20.49 -5.60 39.37
C ALA A 625 -21.61 -4.64 39.79
N VAL A 626 -22.79 -5.17 40.08
CA VAL A 626 -23.99 -4.37 40.39
C VAL A 626 -24.38 -4.57 41.85
N ALA A 627 -24.45 -3.48 42.61
CA ALA A 627 -25.01 -3.45 43.96
C ALA A 627 -26.54 -3.48 43.87
N VAL A 628 -27.12 -4.67 44.02
CA VAL A 628 -28.58 -4.87 44.05
C VAL A 628 -29.15 -4.36 45.38
N VAL A 629 -30.35 -3.78 45.32
CA VAL A 629 -31.14 -3.38 46.50
C VAL A 629 -32.18 -4.46 46.77
N GLU A 630 -32.28 -4.87 48.03
CA GLU A 630 -33.06 -6.03 48.53
C GLU A 630 -32.49 -7.40 48.11
N GLU A 631 -32.83 -8.43 48.90
CA GLU A 631 -32.03 -9.65 49.04
C GLU A 631 -32.43 -10.74 48.02
N GLU A 632 -31.49 -11.14 47.15
CA GLU A 632 -31.12 -12.55 46.86
C GLU A 632 -30.08 -12.68 45.72
N ALA A 633 -30.06 -11.74 44.76
CA ALA A 633 -29.16 -11.80 43.60
C ALA A 633 -27.84 -11.01 43.82
N LYS A 634 -26.70 -11.62 43.43
CA LYS A 634 -25.38 -10.94 43.36
C LYS A 634 -25.04 -10.65 41.89
N GLY A 635 -24.92 -9.38 41.52
CA GLY A 635 -24.47 -8.99 40.18
C GLY A 635 -22.96 -9.21 40.01
N GLU A 636 -22.55 -10.15 39.16
CA GLU A 636 -21.13 -10.35 38.80
C GLU A 636 -20.63 -9.21 37.87
N ALA A 637 -19.36 -8.81 38.02
CA ALA A 637 -18.66 -8.08 36.96
C ALA A 637 -18.39 -9.01 35.77
N LEU A 638 -18.08 -8.48 34.58
CA LEU A 638 -17.74 -9.32 33.42
C LEU A 638 -16.43 -10.09 33.67
N GLN A 639 -16.47 -11.40 33.41
CA GLN A 639 -15.34 -12.32 33.58
C GLN A 639 -15.12 -13.18 32.32
N LEU A 640 -13.85 -13.40 32.00
CA LEU A 640 -13.37 -14.24 30.91
C LEU A 640 -13.31 -15.69 31.36
N GLN A 641 -13.83 -16.61 30.53
CA GLN A 641 -13.91 -18.03 30.84
C GLN A 641 -12.81 -18.80 30.08
N TYR A 642 -11.66 -18.99 30.72
CA TYR A 642 -10.46 -19.54 30.08
C TYR A 642 -9.85 -20.70 30.88
N LYS A 643 -9.42 -21.77 30.20
CA LYS A 643 -8.80 -22.98 30.79
C LYS A 643 -9.60 -23.56 32.00
N GLY A 644 -10.93 -23.46 31.98
CA GLY A 644 -11.81 -23.97 33.04
C GLY A 644 -11.92 -23.08 34.28
N LYS A 645 -11.45 -21.82 34.24
CA LYS A 645 -11.59 -20.83 35.30
C LYS A 645 -12.27 -19.55 34.78
N LYS A 646 -12.96 -18.82 35.66
CA LYS A 646 -13.34 -17.42 35.43
C LYS A 646 -12.15 -16.51 35.85
N TYR A 647 -11.94 -15.43 35.12
CA TYR A 647 -10.94 -14.38 35.41
C TYR A 647 -11.57 -13.00 35.18
N ASP A 648 -11.31 -12.01 36.04
CA ASP A 648 -11.84 -10.65 35.83
C ASP A 648 -11.37 -10.08 34.49
N TYR A 649 -12.26 -9.39 33.77
CA TYR A 649 -11.98 -8.83 32.44
C TYR A 649 -10.70 -7.96 32.40
N ASN A 650 -10.44 -7.23 33.50
CA ASN A 650 -9.30 -6.32 33.64
C ASN A 650 -7.97 -6.98 34.08
N LYS A 651 -7.88 -8.32 34.05
CA LYS A 651 -6.65 -9.09 34.34
C LYS A 651 -5.89 -9.46 33.08
N TYR A 652 -4.58 -9.27 33.10
CA TYR A 652 -3.68 -9.69 32.03
C TYR A 652 -3.47 -11.21 32.03
N ILE A 653 -3.64 -11.84 30.87
CA ILE A 653 -3.46 -13.29 30.66
C ILE A 653 -2.57 -13.44 29.42
N PRO A 654 -1.30 -13.90 29.54
CA PRO A 654 -0.35 -13.90 28.42
C PRO A 654 -0.79 -14.68 27.18
N ASP A 655 -1.61 -15.72 27.37
CA ASP A 655 -2.17 -16.54 26.28
C ASP A 655 -3.27 -15.84 25.46
N LEU A 656 -3.81 -14.73 25.97
CA LEU A 656 -4.99 -14.02 25.42
C LEU A 656 -4.61 -12.60 24.96
N VAL A 657 -3.46 -12.49 24.29
CA VAL A 657 -2.79 -11.25 23.88
C VAL A 657 -2.53 -11.28 22.38
N THR A 658 -2.81 -10.17 21.71
CA THR A 658 -2.61 -10.01 20.27
C THR A 658 -1.13 -9.92 19.93
N ASN A 659 -0.64 -10.82 19.07
CA ASN A 659 0.74 -10.77 18.55
C ASN A 659 0.74 -10.05 17.20
N LEU A 660 1.30 -8.83 17.15
CA LEU A 660 1.55 -8.08 15.92
C LEU A 660 2.96 -8.37 15.44
N ASN A 661 3.08 -9.23 14.42
CA ASN A 661 4.32 -9.78 13.90
C ASN A 661 4.70 -9.11 12.56
N PHE A 662 5.87 -8.50 12.48
CA PHE A 662 6.49 -8.05 11.22
C PHE A 662 7.52 -9.10 10.77
N ASN A 663 7.29 -9.68 9.60
CA ASN A 663 8.03 -10.81 9.03
C ASN A 663 8.57 -10.42 7.64
N LEU A 664 9.46 -9.42 7.59
CA LEU A 664 9.82 -8.73 6.35
C LEU A 664 10.92 -9.45 5.55
N GLN A 665 11.40 -10.60 6.02
CA GLN A 665 12.50 -11.38 5.40
C GLN A 665 13.77 -10.53 5.29
N ASP A 666 14.34 -10.36 4.09
CA ASP A 666 15.47 -9.46 3.83
C ASP A 666 15.00 -8.05 3.37
N GLY A 667 13.69 -7.79 3.45
CA GLY A 667 13.04 -6.55 3.02
C GLY A 667 12.93 -5.49 4.11
N ALA A 668 12.48 -4.29 3.70
CA ALA A 668 12.29 -3.15 4.58
C ALA A 668 10.89 -2.53 4.42
N MET A 669 10.28 -2.09 5.53
CA MET A 669 8.95 -1.49 5.58
C MET A 669 8.98 -0.14 6.28
N LEU A 670 8.42 0.89 5.65
CA LEU A 670 8.05 2.14 6.32
C LEU A 670 6.61 2.03 6.85
N TYR A 671 6.42 2.24 8.16
CA TYR A 671 5.08 2.36 8.75
C TYR A 671 4.96 3.63 9.61
N GLN A 672 3.80 4.29 9.50
CA GLN A 672 3.57 5.65 10.04
C GLN A 672 2.26 5.78 10.82
N GLY A 673 1.43 4.73 10.89
CA GLY A 673 0.22 4.73 11.71
C GLY A 673 0.54 4.46 13.18
N ASN A 674 -0.31 4.92 14.07
CA ASN A 674 -0.15 4.63 15.49
C ASN A 674 -0.62 3.20 15.80
N ILE A 675 0.01 2.58 16.79
CA ILE A 675 -0.34 1.25 17.28
C ILE A 675 -0.87 1.41 18.71
N SER A 676 -2.10 0.96 18.97
CA SER A 676 -2.72 1.00 20.29
C SER A 676 -3.17 -0.40 20.71
N GLY A 677 -2.69 -0.84 21.87
CA GLY A 677 -2.99 -2.12 22.50
C GLY A 677 -2.33 -2.20 23.86
N ASN A 678 -2.40 -1.10 24.62
CA ASN A 678 -1.72 -0.82 25.89
C ASN A 678 -1.78 -2.00 26.89
N ASP A 679 -2.94 -2.65 26.98
CA ASP A 679 -3.25 -3.74 27.91
C ASP A 679 -3.10 -5.15 27.29
N ASN A 680 -3.01 -5.24 25.96
CA ASN A 680 -3.47 -6.44 25.24
C ASN A 680 -2.69 -6.83 23.97
N MET A 681 -1.67 -6.05 23.54
CA MET A 681 -0.88 -6.33 22.33
C MET A 681 0.62 -6.40 22.58
N LYS A 682 1.33 -7.30 21.88
CA LYS A 682 2.79 -7.32 21.75
C LYS A 682 3.21 -7.03 20.31
N LEU A 683 4.20 -6.16 20.14
CA LEU A 683 4.82 -5.85 18.85
C LEU A 683 6.10 -6.69 18.70
N LYS A 684 6.20 -7.44 17.60
CA LYS A 684 7.35 -8.31 17.29
C LYS A 684 7.89 -8.00 15.90
N VAL A 685 9.16 -7.64 15.79
CA VAL A 685 9.88 -7.59 14.50
C VAL A 685 10.74 -8.85 14.41
N ASN A 686 10.36 -9.77 13.52
CA ASN A 686 10.93 -11.12 13.45
C ASN A 686 12.00 -11.28 12.37
N SER A 687 11.93 -10.48 11.30
CA SER A 687 12.92 -10.42 10.22
C SER A 687 12.78 -9.11 9.44
N GLY A 688 13.89 -8.65 8.88
CA GLY A 688 13.99 -7.43 8.06
C GLY A 688 13.85 -6.13 8.84
N ASP A 689 13.84 -5.01 8.11
CA ASP A 689 13.97 -3.67 8.68
C ASP A 689 12.61 -2.93 8.74
N LEU A 690 12.08 -2.74 9.95
CA LEU A 690 10.92 -1.87 10.18
C LEU A 690 11.40 -0.44 10.50
N VAL A 691 11.16 0.50 9.58
CA VAL A 691 11.29 1.93 9.83
C VAL A 691 9.95 2.45 10.34
N TYR A 692 9.89 2.84 11.61
CA TYR A 692 8.66 3.28 12.26
C TYR A 692 8.70 4.76 12.61
N THR A 693 7.65 5.50 12.25
CA THR A 693 7.53 6.94 12.55
C THR A 693 6.26 7.30 13.33
N GLY A 694 5.55 6.30 13.88
CA GLY A 694 4.36 6.50 14.70
C GLY A 694 4.62 6.36 16.21
N THR A 695 3.54 6.36 16.98
CA THR A 695 3.55 6.00 18.41
C THR A 695 2.91 4.62 18.62
N ALA A 696 3.61 3.71 19.29
CA ALA A 696 3.11 2.41 19.71
C ALA A 696 2.91 2.38 21.23
N ASP A 697 1.72 1.98 21.67
CA ASP A 697 1.38 1.79 23.08
C ASP A 697 0.92 0.33 23.29
N VAL A 698 1.76 -0.47 23.95
CA VAL A 698 1.71 -1.95 23.95
C VAL A 698 2.20 -2.51 25.29
N VAL A 699 2.07 -3.81 25.56
CA VAL A 699 2.65 -4.41 26.78
C VAL A 699 4.14 -4.72 26.64
N ASN A 700 4.60 -5.01 25.41
CA ASN A 700 5.96 -5.40 25.09
C ASN A 700 6.30 -5.13 23.62
N VAL A 701 7.56 -4.76 23.37
CA VAL A 701 8.20 -4.76 22.04
C VAL A 701 9.33 -5.78 22.03
N HIS A 702 9.49 -6.53 20.95
CA HIS A 702 10.55 -7.52 20.77
C HIS A 702 11.14 -7.47 19.35
N VAL A 703 12.44 -7.23 19.25
CA VAL A 703 13.20 -7.24 17.99
C VAL A 703 14.09 -8.48 17.97
N SER A 704 13.80 -9.40 17.05
CA SER A 704 14.54 -10.65 16.88
C SER A 704 15.93 -10.42 16.29
N LYS A 705 16.85 -11.37 16.51
CA LYS A 705 18.16 -11.39 15.86
C LYS A 705 18.02 -11.31 14.32
N GLU A 706 18.92 -10.56 13.68
CA GLU A 706 18.92 -10.27 12.24
C GLU A 706 17.72 -9.42 11.73
N ALA A 707 16.84 -8.94 12.61
CA ALA A 707 15.84 -7.91 12.28
C ALA A 707 16.29 -6.50 12.73
N GLY A 708 15.72 -5.46 12.12
CA GLY A 708 15.97 -4.06 12.45
C GLY A 708 14.70 -3.29 12.82
N LEU A 709 14.79 -2.38 13.79
CA LEU A 709 13.71 -1.46 14.16
C LEU A 709 14.24 -0.04 14.37
N TYR A 710 13.86 0.89 13.49
CA TYR A 710 14.44 2.23 13.42
C TYR A 710 13.40 3.32 13.64
N GLY A 711 13.68 4.22 14.58
CA GLY A 711 12.80 5.33 14.97
C GLY A 711 11.55 4.90 15.76
N GLY A 712 10.65 5.86 15.96
CA GLY A 712 9.35 5.67 16.62
C GLY A 712 9.37 5.93 18.12
N THR A 713 8.17 5.99 18.71
CA THR A 713 7.98 6.08 20.17
C THR A 713 7.19 4.87 20.65
N TYR A 714 7.67 4.19 21.70
CA TYR A 714 7.13 2.95 22.24
C TYR A 714 6.85 3.12 23.74
N THR A 715 5.59 3.08 24.14
CA THR A 715 5.19 2.86 25.53
C THR A 715 5.06 1.36 25.75
N VAL A 716 5.75 0.84 26.76
CA VAL A 716 5.72 -0.59 27.13
C VAL A 716 5.19 -0.73 28.55
N ASN A 717 3.97 -1.24 28.67
CA ASN A 717 3.22 -1.24 29.93
C ASN A 717 3.52 -2.49 30.77
N ASP A 718 3.87 -2.29 32.05
CA ASP A 718 4.04 -3.39 33.00
C ASP A 718 2.68 -3.93 33.45
N MET A 719 2.44 -5.21 33.18
CA MET A 719 1.21 -5.91 33.53
C MET A 719 1.31 -6.72 34.82
N THR A 720 2.46 -6.71 35.52
CA THR A 720 2.72 -7.51 36.73
C THR A 720 1.63 -7.32 37.80
N ALA A 721 1.20 -6.08 38.06
CA ALA A 721 0.14 -5.79 39.03
C ALA A 721 -1.28 -6.21 38.58
N ARG A 722 -1.48 -6.41 37.27
CA ARG A 722 -2.75 -6.88 36.67
C ARG A 722 -2.72 -8.37 36.28
N MET A 723 -1.61 -9.08 36.52
CA MET A 723 -1.43 -10.49 36.14
C MET A 723 -2.54 -11.39 36.73
N ALA A 724 -3.04 -12.31 35.92
CA ALA A 724 -3.99 -13.33 36.35
C ALA A 724 -3.32 -14.47 37.14
N GLU A 725 -4.03 -15.03 38.12
CA GLU A 725 -3.50 -16.10 38.97
C GLU A 725 -3.15 -17.36 38.17
N GLY A 726 -1.93 -17.88 38.39
CA GLY A 726 -1.39 -19.05 37.68
C GLY A 726 -0.66 -18.73 36.38
N PHE A 727 -0.52 -17.45 36.01
CA PHE A 727 0.27 -17.01 34.86
C PHE A 727 1.51 -16.24 35.29
N ALA A 728 2.51 -16.21 34.40
CA ALA A 728 3.70 -15.38 34.53
C ALA A 728 4.16 -14.91 33.15
N ASP A 729 4.65 -13.68 33.09
CA ASP A 729 5.24 -13.08 31.89
C ASP A 729 6.26 -12.03 32.34
N ASN A 730 7.52 -12.24 31.98
CA ASN A 730 8.65 -11.38 32.35
C ASN A 730 9.04 -10.40 31.22
N THR A 731 8.20 -10.30 30.18
CA THR A 731 8.42 -9.44 29.01
C THR A 731 7.59 -8.15 29.05
N THR A 732 6.55 -8.06 29.89
CA THR A 732 5.72 -6.85 30.02
C THR A 732 6.48 -5.71 30.69
N GLY A 733 6.22 -4.47 30.28
CA GLY A 733 6.97 -3.30 30.78
C GLY A 733 8.36 -3.14 30.15
N LYS A 734 8.64 -3.88 29.07
CA LYS A 734 9.96 -3.92 28.41
C LYS A 734 9.89 -3.83 26.89
N PHE A 735 10.88 -3.12 26.36
CA PHE A 735 11.41 -3.30 25.01
C PHE A 735 12.54 -4.33 25.09
N ILE A 736 12.55 -5.33 24.20
CA ILE A 736 13.55 -6.40 24.17
C ILE A 736 14.25 -6.39 22.80
N ASN A 737 15.58 -6.36 22.77
CA ASN A 737 16.36 -6.29 21.54
C ASN A 737 17.44 -7.38 21.43
N HIS A 738 17.26 -8.27 20.46
CA HIS A 738 18.27 -9.23 19.97
C HIS A 738 18.76 -8.88 18.54
N GLY A 739 18.09 -7.93 17.87
CA GLY A 739 18.40 -7.44 16.52
C GLY A 739 19.15 -6.10 16.56
N THR A 740 18.85 -5.22 15.59
CA THR A 740 19.40 -3.85 15.54
C THR A 740 18.32 -2.84 15.88
N ILE A 741 18.60 -1.91 16.79
CA ILE A 741 17.75 -0.72 17.01
C ILE A 741 18.53 0.58 16.97
N GLY A 742 17.88 1.65 16.49
CA GLY A 742 18.48 2.97 16.39
C GLY A 742 17.52 4.04 15.91
N ALA A 743 18.02 5.25 15.69
CA ALA A 743 17.27 6.32 15.05
C ALA A 743 17.02 6.03 13.55
N ALA A 744 15.95 6.60 12.99
CA ALA A 744 15.65 6.50 11.56
C ALA A 744 16.34 7.59 10.70
N SER A 745 16.90 8.61 11.35
CA SER A 745 17.58 9.76 10.75
C SER A 745 18.41 10.51 11.82
N PRO A 746 19.29 11.45 11.45
CA PRO A 746 20.07 12.26 12.40
C PRO A 746 19.22 13.15 13.33
N ASP A 747 17.99 13.42 12.92
CA ASP A 747 17.02 14.33 13.54
C ASP A 747 15.80 13.57 14.11
N SER A 748 16.00 12.32 14.53
CA SER A 748 14.95 11.47 15.11
C SER A 748 15.47 10.66 16.28
N VAL A 749 14.66 10.51 17.33
CA VAL A 749 14.98 9.70 18.53
C VAL A 749 14.13 8.43 18.52
N LEU A 750 14.74 7.25 18.71
CA LEU A 750 13.98 6.05 19.08
C LEU A 750 13.65 6.13 20.58
N THR A 751 12.38 6.31 20.93
CA THR A 751 11.97 6.61 22.31
C THR A 751 11.25 5.42 22.96
N VAL A 752 11.72 4.96 24.11
CA VAL A 752 11.11 3.89 24.91
C VAL A 752 10.63 4.45 26.26
N ASN A 753 9.32 4.56 26.43
CA ASN A 753 8.68 4.86 27.70
C ASN A 753 8.53 3.54 28.48
N GLY A 754 9.56 3.19 29.25
CA GLY A 754 9.67 1.92 29.98
C GLY A 754 11.12 1.47 30.12
N ASN A 755 11.34 0.15 30.24
CA ASN A 755 12.68 -0.43 30.32
C ASN A 755 13.13 -1.03 28.98
N LEU A 756 14.46 -1.15 28.79
CA LEU A 756 15.09 -1.82 27.65
C LEU A 756 15.96 -2.98 28.18
N ASP A 757 15.75 -4.20 27.67
CA ASP A 757 16.71 -5.31 27.77
C ASP A 757 17.30 -5.54 26.37
N SER A 758 18.63 -5.50 26.22
CA SER A 758 19.30 -5.66 24.92
C SER A 758 20.59 -6.49 25.04
N ASP A 759 20.71 -7.52 24.20
CA ASP A 759 21.97 -8.20 23.86
C ASP A 759 22.36 -8.01 22.38
N GLY A 760 21.49 -7.39 21.58
CA GLY A 760 21.70 -7.09 20.16
C GLY A 760 22.55 -5.85 19.88
N VAL A 761 22.31 -5.23 18.72
CA VAL A 761 23.02 -4.04 18.23
C VAL A 761 22.26 -2.77 18.59
N LEU A 762 22.97 -1.79 19.14
CA LEU A 762 22.48 -0.45 19.45
C LEU A 762 23.19 0.57 18.54
N GLN A 763 22.43 1.29 17.72
CA GLN A 763 22.94 2.11 16.61
C GLN A 763 22.69 3.61 16.82
N ALA A 764 23.76 4.39 16.84
CA ALA A 764 23.70 5.85 16.68
C ALA A 764 23.60 6.24 15.19
N TYR A 765 22.99 7.39 14.90
CA TYR A 765 22.91 7.99 13.57
C TYR A 765 23.64 9.33 13.57
N GLY A 766 24.80 9.40 12.90
CA GLY A 766 25.66 10.58 12.88
C GLY A 766 25.17 11.73 11.98
N GLY A 767 25.81 12.89 12.12
CA GLY A 767 25.48 14.10 11.34
C GLY A 767 24.33 14.95 11.87
N GLY A 768 23.80 14.66 13.07
CA GLY A 768 22.71 15.40 13.70
C GLY A 768 22.71 15.24 15.22
N ALA A 769 21.87 16.01 15.91
CA ALA A 769 21.88 16.09 17.38
C ALA A 769 20.94 15.08 18.06
N GLN A 770 20.04 14.43 17.31
CA GLN A 770 18.96 13.62 17.87
C GLN A 770 19.02 12.12 17.51
N GLY A 771 19.92 11.71 16.61
CA GLY A 771 20.10 10.34 16.12
C GLY A 771 20.55 9.31 17.16
N ASN A 772 19.76 9.10 18.21
CA ASN A 772 20.03 8.24 19.36
C ASN A 772 18.75 7.55 19.87
N ILE A 773 18.93 6.67 20.85
CA ILE A 773 17.87 5.99 21.60
C ILE A 773 17.66 6.74 22.93
N SER A 774 16.42 6.86 23.38
CA SER A 774 16.04 7.44 24.68
C SER A 774 15.15 6.48 25.44
N VAL A 775 15.54 6.11 26.68
CA VAL A 775 14.82 5.17 27.54
C VAL A 775 14.45 5.86 28.86
N SER A 776 13.16 5.94 29.19
CA SER A 776 12.73 6.63 30.42
C SER A 776 13.07 5.87 31.71
N GLY A 777 13.10 4.54 31.65
CA GLY A 777 13.45 3.66 32.76
C GLY A 777 14.91 3.21 32.75
N THR A 778 15.13 1.92 33.03
CA THR A 778 16.46 1.29 33.03
C THR A 778 16.73 0.64 31.67
N ALA A 779 17.94 0.81 31.17
CA ALA A 779 18.45 0.06 30.02
C ALA A 779 19.52 -0.94 30.45
N ASN A 780 19.27 -2.22 30.27
CA ASN A 780 20.23 -3.31 30.43
C ASN A 780 20.85 -3.62 29.06
N VAL A 781 22.16 -3.48 28.96
CA VAL A 781 22.92 -3.59 27.70
C VAL A 781 24.04 -4.65 27.75
N GLU A 782 23.98 -5.57 28.71
CA GLU A 782 24.97 -6.65 28.85
C GLU A 782 25.02 -7.51 27.59
N GLY A 783 26.19 -7.57 26.95
CA GLY A 783 26.40 -8.28 25.68
C GLY A 783 26.07 -7.47 24.42
N SER A 784 25.34 -6.36 24.53
CA SER A 784 25.01 -5.51 23.37
C SER A 784 26.24 -4.99 22.64
N THR A 785 26.17 -4.82 21.33
CA THR A 785 27.22 -4.19 20.52
C THR A 785 26.81 -2.78 20.10
N VAL A 786 27.67 -1.78 20.30
CA VAL A 786 27.39 -0.40 19.85
C VAL A 786 27.99 -0.10 18.48
N THR A 787 27.17 0.47 17.60
CA THR A 787 27.55 0.85 16.24
C THR A 787 27.09 2.26 15.91
N ALA A 788 27.55 2.79 14.78
CA ALA A 788 27.08 4.04 14.21
C ALA A 788 26.87 3.90 12.70
N VAL A 789 25.84 4.55 12.19
CA VAL A 789 25.64 4.79 10.75
C VAL A 789 25.73 6.28 10.45
N ASN A 790 26.04 6.61 9.20
CA ASN A 790 26.29 7.98 8.76
C ASN A 790 27.33 8.69 9.65
N ALA A 791 28.44 8.02 9.99
CA ALA A 791 29.48 8.54 10.89
C ALA A 791 30.76 9.02 10.16
N LEU A 792 31.48 9.96 10.76
CA LEU A 792 32.87 10.31 10.41
C LEU A 792 33.84 9.63 11.39
N PRO A 793 35.14 9.42 11.08
CA PRO A 793 36.06 8.84 12.05
C PRO A 793 36.44 9.83 13.16
N ASP A 794 36.83 9.28 14.31
CA ASP A 794 37.05 9.99 15.58
C ASP A 794 35.79 10.75 16.09
N GLU A 795 34.63 10.51 15.47
CA GLU A 795 33.34 11.06 15.90
C GLU A 795 32.82 10.23 17.08
N THR A 796 32.49 10.90 18.17
CA THR A 796 31.86 10.30 19.35
C THR A 796 30.38 10.69 19.39
N LEU A 797 29.51 9.71 19.17
CA LEU A 797 28.06 9.87 19.11
C LEU A 797 27.41 9.31 20.37
N VAL A 798 26.28 9.88 20.77
CA VAL A 798 25.41 9.26 21.78
C VAL A 798 24.59 8.17 21.10
N VAL A 799 24.68 6.94 21.60
CA VAL A 799 23.86 5.80 21.14
C VAL A 799 22.55 5.76 21.90
N LEU A 800 22.63 5.91 23.22
CA LEU A 800 21.51 5.69 24.14
C LEU A 800 21.63 6.62 25.36
N ASN A 801 20.53 7.30 25.69
CA ASN A 801 20.30 7.97 26.97
C ASN A 801 19.29 7.15 27.78
N ALA A 802 19.54 6.92 29.08
CA ALA A 802 18.59 6.23 29.95
C ALA A 802 18.51 6.86 31.36
N GLY A 803 17.44 6.54 32.10
CA GLY A 803 17.34 6.86 33.53
C GLY A 803 18.47 6.22 34.34
N ALA A 804 18.83 4.97 33.99
CA ALA A 804 20.05 4.27 34.39
C ALA A 804 20.45 3.24 33.32
N ILE A 805 21.76 2.98 33.16
CA ILE A 805 22.30 1.94 32.27
C ILE A 805 23.04 0.87 33.08
N ASN A 806 22.63 -0.39 32.91
CA ASN A 806 23.23 -1.58 33.54
C ASN A 806 23.93 -2.45 32.48
N GLY A 807 24.99 -3.16 32.88
CA GLY A 807 25.70 -4.10 32.03
C GLY A 807 26.79 -3.47 31.14
N ASN A 808 27.54 -4.35 30.48
CA ASN A 808 28.70 -4.04 29.64
C ASN A 808 28.45 -4.39 28.18
N VAL A 809 28.82 -3.49 27.28
CA VAL A 809 28.78 -3.74 25.84
C VAL A 809 29.93 -4.63 25.39
N ALA A 810 29.72 -5.44 24.35
CA ALA A 810 30.71 -6.39 23.85
C ALA A 810 31.99 -5.70 23.32
N ASN A 811 31.82 -4.57 22.65
CA ASN A 811 32.88 -3.75 22.06
C ASN A 811 33.29 -2.54 22.91
N LEU A 812 33.54 -2.76 24.21
CA LEU A 812 34.20 -1.78 25.08
C LEU A 812 35.56 -1.31 24.52
N ASP A 813 36.12 -0.26 25.12
CA ASP A 813 37.46 0.22 24.77
C ASP A 813 38.52 -0.90 24.78
N GLY A 814 39.43 -0.86 23.81
CA GLY A 814 40.37 -1.95 23.50
C GLY A 814 39.77 -3.17 22.76
N LYS A 815 38.46 -3.24 22.52
CA LYS A 815 37.78 -4.29 21.72
C LYS A 815 37.00 -3.67 20.56
N SER A 816 37.70 -3.16 19.55
CA SER A 816 37.06 -2.53 18.38
C SER A 816 36.22 -3.51 17.56
N HIS A 817 35.05 -3.07 17.12
CA HIS A 817 34.14 -3.82 16.23
C HIS A 817 34.10 -3.15 14.85
N ALA A 818 34.29 -3.89 13.77
CA ALA A 818 34.24 -3.36 12.41
C ALA A 818 32.79 -3.06 12.00
N ILE A 819 32.51 -1.82 11.56
CA ILE A 819 31.15 -1.36 11.22
C ILE A 819 31.00 -0.97 9.74
N THR A 820 32.07 -0.53 9.09
CA THR A 820 32.14 -0.22 7.65
C THR A 820 33.49 -0.66 7.11
N GLY A 821 33.73 -0.53 5.80
CA GLY A 821 35.05 -0.84 5.23
C GLY A 821 36.20 0.04 5.76
N LEU A 822 35.88 1.24 6.29
CA LEU A 822 36.87 2.22 6.80
C LEU A 822 36.71 2.58 8.29
N LEU A 823 35.65 2.13 8.97
CA LEU A 823 35.34 2.45 10.36
C LEU A 823 35.21 1.22 11.25
N SER A 824 35.77 1.33 12.44
CA SER A 824 35.49 0.44 13.57
C SER A 824 35.03 1.25 14.81
N THR A 825 34.30 0.65 15.73
CA THR A 825 33.73 1.31 16.92
C THR A 825 34.23 0.73 18.24
N THR A 826 34.38 1.58 19.24
CA THR A 826 34.38 1.20 20.66
C THR A 826 33.28 1.93 21.42
N GLY A 827 32.75 1.30 22.45
CA GLY A 827 31.70 1.82 23.32
C GLY A 827 32.21 2.30 24.68
N SER A 828 31.56 3.33 25.22
CA SER A 828 31.76 3.82 26.59
C SER A 828 30.42 4.09 27.28
N ASN A 829 30.29 3.64 28.53
CA ASN A 829 29.08 3.75 29.35
C ASN A 829 29.41 4.59 30.61
N ASP A 830 28.71 5.70 30.84
CA ASP A 830 28.83 6.52 32.05
C ASP A 830 27.71 6.30 33.08
N GLY A 831 26.90 5.26 32.91
CA GLY A 831 25.80 4.87 33.78
C GLY A 831 24.46 5.53 33.47
N LYS A 832 24.45 6.54 32.57
CA LYS A 832 23.23 7.17 32.01
C LYS A 832 23.30 7.44 30.51
N THR A 833 24.51 7.61 29.99
CA THR A 833 24.81 7.78 28.58
C THR A 833 25.68 6.63 28.10
N LEU A 834 25.26 5.98 27.03
CA LEU A 834 26.06 5.05 26.26
C LEU A 834 26.48 5.75 24.96
N LYS A 835 27.78 5.85 24.76
CA LYS A 835 28.41 6.55 23.63
C LYS A 835 29.20 5.57 22.79
N VAL A 836 29.27 5.84 21.49
CA VAL A 836 30.11 5.12 20.54
C VAL A 836 31.14 6.08 19.98
N THR A 837 32.41 5.70 20.03
CA THR A 837 33.51 6.41 19.37
C THR A 837 33.94 5.57 18.17
N THR A 838 34.00 6.22 17.01
CA THR A 838 34.48 5.64 15.76
C THR A 838 35.97 5.85 15.59
N HIS A 839 36.64 4.93 14.90
CA HIS A 839 38.08 4.93 14.65
C HIS A 839 38.34 4.56 13.20
N THR A 840 39.39 5.12 12.59
CA THR A 840 39.81 4.71 11.24
C THR A 840 40.39 3.29 11.27
N ALA A 841 39.90 2.42 10.38
CA ALA A 841 40.34 1.02 10.32
C ALA A 841 40.18 0.45 8.90
N ASN A 842 41.21 -0.20 8.38
CA ASN A 842 41.08 -1.00 7.16
C ASN A 842 40.34 -2.31 7.47
N ASN A 843 39.04 -2.32 7.22
CA ASN A 843 38.18 -3.51 7.26
C ASN A 843 37.83 -4.02 5.85
N PHE A 844 38.46 -3.47 4.80
CA PHE A 844 38.18 -3.80 3.41
C PHE A 844 39.18 -4.78 2.76
N GLY A 845 40.31 -5.04 3.42
CA GLY A 845 41.24 -6.13 3.07
C GLY A 845 42.55 -5.64 2.45
N GLU A 846 43.12 -6.43 1.54
CA GLU A 846 44.33 -6.02 0.83
C GLU A 846 44.05 -4.84 -0.12
N MET A 847 45.03 -3.94 -0.24
CA MET A 847 44.97 -2.75 -1.11
C MET A 847 45.94 -2.92 -2.28
N THR A 848 45.61 -2.37 -3.45
CA THR A 848 46.64 -2.08 -4.48
C THR A 848 47.51 -0.90 -4.05
N ALA A 849 48.66 -0.69 -4.69
CA ALA A 849 49.54 0.45 -4.38
C ALA A 849 48.84 1.80 -4.62
N GLU A 850 47.97 1.87 -5.63
CA GLU A 850 47.15 3.05 -5.96
C GLU A 850 46.07 3.31 -4.91
N GLN A 851 45.42 2.24 -4.42
CA GLN A 851 44.44 2.32 -3.34
C GLN A 851 45.09 2.72 -2.01
N ALA A 852 46.30 2.24 -1.72
CA ALA A 852 47.06 2.62 -0.53
C ALA A 852 47.43 4.12 -0.54
N GLU A 853 47.91 4.66 -1.67
CA GLU A 853 48.22 6.10 -1.78
C GLU A 853 46.96 6.96 -1.67
N ALA A 854 45.81 6.50 -2.20
CA ALA A 854 44.52 7.16 -2.00
C ALA A 854 44.06 7.08 -0.54
N TYR A 855 44.17 5.93 0.12
CA TYR A 855 43.83 5.71 1.53
C TYR A 855 44.65 6.62 2.45
N ASP A 856 45.97 6.62 2.31
CA ASP A 856 46.89 7.53 2.99
C ASP A 856 46.45 9.00 2.90
N ALA A 857 46.04 9.41 1.70
CA ALA A 857 45.61 10.77 1.44
C ALA A 857 44.25 11.09 2.06
N MET A 858 43.32 10.13 2.14
CA MET A 858 42.05 10.31 2.84
C MET A 858 42.25 10.33 4.36
N GLU A 859 43.11 9.46 4.90
CA GLU A 859 43.52 9.50 6.31
C GLU A 859 44.21 10.81 6.70
N GLY A 860 45.06 11.35 5.83
CA GLY A 860 45.65 12.69 6.01
C GLY A 860 44.62 13.81 5.92
N MET A 861 43.65 13.70 5.00
CA MET A 861 42.57 14.65 4.81
C MET A 861 41.65 14.72 6.04
N GLN A 862 41.23 13.56 6.56
CA GLN A 862 40.34 13.44 7.72
C GLN A 862 40.94 14.08 9.00
N LYS A 863 42.27 13.98 9.16
CA LYS A 863 43.03 14.59 10.27
C LYS A 863 43.25 16.09 10.07
N ASN A 864 43.48 16.54 8.84
CA ASN A 864 43.64 17.97 8.52
C ASN A 864 42.32 18.76 8.53
N LEU A 865 41.17 18.12 8.30
CA LEU A 865 39.84 18.77 8.28
C LEU A 865 39.11 18.73 9.63
N VAL A 866 39.77 18.37 10.74
CA VAL A 866 39.17 18.41 12.07
C VAL A 866 38.78 19.86 12.43
N GLY A 867 37.48 20.10 12.62
CA GLY A 867 36.90 21.43 12.85
C GLY A 867 36.52 22.21 11.59
N ASP A 868 36.75 21.66 10.39
CA ASP A 868 36.33 22.24 9.11
C ASP A 868 35.02 21.59 8.64
N THR A 869 34.03 22.37 8.22
CA THR A 869 32.73 21.85 7.77
C THR A 869 32.83 21.00 6.51
N ARG A 870 33.90 21.15 5.71
CA ARG A 870 34.16 20.30 4.53
C ARG A 870 34.45 18.84 4.89
N ARG A 871 34.77 18.52 6.15
CA ARG A 871 34.94 17.15 6.64
C ARG A 871 33.69 16.29 6.43
N GLU A 872 32.51 16.90 6.44
CA GLU A 872 31.21 16.26 6.18
C GLU A 872 31.14 15.61 4.79
N GLU A 873 31.86 16.14 3.79
CA GLU A 873 31.94 15.55 2.44
C GLU A 873 32.59 14.14 2.45
N MET A 874 33.33 13.78 3.51
CA MET A 874 33.90 12.44 3.69
C MET A 874 32.89 11.41 4.24
N ARG A 875 31.73 11.85 4.75
CA ARG A 875 30.80 10.97 5.48
C ARG A 875 30.29 9.83 4.59
N THR A 876 30.00 10.08 3.31
CA THR A 876 29.63 9.03 2.34
C THR A 876 30.72 7.97 2.21
N LEU A 877 31.99 8.36 2.05
CA LEU A 877 33.12 7.44 1.87
C LEU A 877 33.32 6.52 3.07
N TYR A 878 33.31 7.08 4.28
CA TYR A 878 33.53 6.32 5.52
C TYR A 878 32.35 5.39 5.89
N ASN A 879 31.19 5.50 5.23
CA ASN A 879 30.03 4.62 5.42
C ASN A 879 29.85 3.59 4.29
N LEU A 880 30.81 3.44 3.38
CA LEU A 880 30.80 2.38 2.38
C LEU A 880 31.19 1.01 2.97
N ASN A 881 30.61 -0.05 2.40
CA ASN A 881 31.08 -1.43 2.60
C ASN A 881 32.41 -1.67 1.88
N SER A 882 33.05 -2.82 2.15
CA SER A 882 34.41 -3.12 1.68
C SER A 882 34.61 -2.98 0.16
N SER A 883 33.67 -3.45 -0.66
CA SER A 883 33.74 -3.32 -2.12
C SER A 883 33.47 -1.89 -2.60
N GLY A 884 32.59 -1.16 -1.94
CA GLY A 884 32.40 0.28 -2.15
C GLY A 884 33.68 1.07 -1.88
N VAL A 885 34.38 0.79 -0.76
CA VAL A 885 35.64 1.45 -0.41
C VAL A 885 36.73 1.19 -1.46
N GLN A 886 36.91 -0.07 -1.89
CA GLN A 886 37.88 -0.43 -2.94
C GLN A 886 37.63 0.33 -4.25
N ASN A 887 36.36 0.42 -4.69
CA ASN A 887 35.98 1.15 -5.89
C ASN A 887 36.20 2.66 -5.71
N ALA A 888 35.71 3.24 -4.60
CA ALA A 888 35.82 4.68 -4.33
C ALA A 888 37.27 5.15 -4.26
N LEU A 889 38.16 4.43 -3.55
CA LEU A 889 39.59 4.77 -3.48
C LEU A 889 40.25 4.72 -4.86
N THR A 890 39.89 3.74 -5.70
CA THR A 890 40.39 3.62 -7.08
C THR A 890 39.95 4.80 -7.94
N GLU A 891 38.68 5.24 -7.83
CA GLU A 891 38.16 6.42 -8.54
C GLU A 891 38.72 7.76 -8.02
N ILE A 892 38.99 7.85 -6.72
CA ILE A 892 39.62 9.02 -6.07
C ILE A 892 41.06 9.19 -6.56
N GLY A 893 41.83 8.10 -6.64
CA GLY A 893 43.24 8.10 -7.10
C GLY A 893 43.45 8.15 -8.62
N ALA A 894 42.43 7.82 -9.43
CA ALA A 894 42.54 7.84 -10.89
C ALA A 894 42.76 9.26 -11.45
N SER A 895 43.40 9.39 -12.62
CA SER A 895 43.41 10.67 -13.36
C SER A 895 43.64 10.50 -14.86
N SER A 896 42.96 11.33 -15.66
CA SER A 896 43.09 11.36 -17.13
C SER A 896 44.22 12.29 -17.63
N GLY A 897 44.79 13.14 -16.76
CA GLY A 897 45.84 14.10 -17.12
C GLY A 897 47.09 13.50 -17.78
N PRO A 898 47.71 12.44 -17.22
CA PRO A 898 48.91 11.83 -17.79
C PRO A 898 48.68 11.19 -19.18
N GLN A 899 47.43 10.87 -19.52
CA GLN A 899 47.04 10.36 -20.84
C GLN A 899 46.91 11.49 -21.87
N ALA A 900 46.33 12.64 -21.49
CA ALA A 900 46.27 13.81 -22.36
C ALA A 900 47.67 14.34 -22.76
N VAL A 901 48.63 14.33 -21.82
CA VAL A 901 50.04 14.68 -22.10
C VAL A 901 50.65 13.72 -23.13
N ALA A 902 50.47 12.41 -22.94
CA ALA A 902 51.00 11.40 -23.85
C ALA A 902 50.42 11.54 -25.28
N LEU A 903 49.09 11.66 -25.40
CA LEU A 903 48.42 11.86 -26.71
C LEU A 903 48.94 13.10 -27.45
N THR A 904 49.15 14.21 -26.73
CA THR A 904 49.58 15.48 -27.32
C THR A 904 50.99 15.39 -27.91
N GLN A 905 51.92 14.71 -27.25
CA GLN A 905 53.33 14.64 -27.66
C GLN A 905 53.69 13.45 -28.55
N GLN A 906 53.01 12.32 -28.39
CA GLN A 906 53.18 11.17 -29.28
C GLN A 906 52.49 11.37 -30.64
N SER A 907 51.55 12.33 -30.73
CA SER A 907 50.92 12.77 -31.97
C SER A 907 51.97 13.08 -33.04
N THR A 908 52.08 12.22 -34.05
CA THR A 908 52.94 12.44 -35.23
C THR A 908 52.29 13.38 -36.23
N PHE A 909 51.34 14.23 -35.81
CA PHE A 909 50.47 14.95 -36.72
C PHE A 909 51.24 15.91 -37.63
N ALA A 910 52.14 16.72 -37.11
CA ALA A 910 52.95 17.63 -37.92
C ALA A 910 53.85 16.86 -38.90
N SER A 911 54.51 15.78 -38.46
CA SER A 911 55.28 14.91 -39.37
C SER A 911 54.41 14.28 -40.49
N ARG A 912 53.17 13.85 -40.21
CA ARG A 912 52.24 13.31 -41.23
C ARG A 912 51.79 14.38 -42.23
N VAL A 913 51.70 15.63 -41.81
CA VAL A 913 51.37 16.76 -42.69
C VAL A 913 52.53 17.08 -43.63
N ILE A 914 53.76 17.03 -43.13
CA ILE A 914 54.96 17.44 -43.87
C ILE A 914 55.57 16.30 -44.71
N SER A 915 55.56 15.06 -44.23
CA SER A 915 56.19 13.91 -44.93
C SER A 915 55.50 13.59 -46.27
N ASP A 916 54.16 13.43 -46.26
CA ASP A 916 53.37 13.28 -47.48
C ASP A 916 53.54 14.47 -48.42
N ARG A 917 53.53 15.69 -47.85
CA ARG A 917 53.60 16.91 -48.64
C ARG A 917 54.93 17.00 -49.39
N LEU A 918 56.05 16.69 -48.75
CA LEU A 918 57.39 16.86 -49.31
C LEU A 918 57.89 15.65 -50.10
N SER A 919 57.50 14.42 -49.73
CA SER A 919 57.70 13.21 -50.56
C SER A 919 56.89 13.22 -51.88
N THR A 920 56.09 14.28 -52.09
CA THR A 920 55.34 14.59 -53.31
C THR A 920 55.51 16.04 -53.80
N ALA A 921 56.50 16.79 -53.28
CA ALA A 921 56.74 18.20 -53.65
C ALA A 921 57.74 18.41 -54.80
N PHE A 922 58.44 17.36 -55.22
CA PHE A 922 59.51 17.41 -56.22
C PHE A 922 59.18 16.46 -57.39
N SER A 923 58.37 16.93 -58.36
CA SER A 923 57.72 16.10 -59.41
C SER A 923 57.09 16.99 -60.54
N LEU A 924 57.03 16.69 -61.86
CA LEU A 924 57.67 15.73 -62.80
C LEU A 924 57.75 16.39 -64.22
N GLN A 925 58.73 16.01 -65.05
CA GLN A 925 58.94 16.38 -66.48
C GLN A 925 59.30 15.14 -67.35
N PRO A 926 59.10 15.16 -68.67
CA PRO A 926 59.12 13.95 -69.48
C PRO A 926 60.50 13.31 -69.71
N VAL A 927 60.55 11.97 -69.63
CA VAL A 927 61.68 11.13 -70.09
C VAL A 927 61.10 9.92 -70.83
N ASN A 928 61.70 9.56 -71.97
CA ASN A 928 61.27 8.42 -72.78
C ASN A 928 62.00 7.15 -72.34
N VAL A 929 61.26 6.06 -72.14
CA VAL A 929 61.78 4.75 -71.76
C VAL A 929 61.43 3.74 -72.86
N ASN A 930 62.44 3.04 -73.39
CA ASN A 930 62.23 1.85 -74.21
C ASN A 930 61.86 0.69 -73.30
N VAL A 931 60.70 0.07 -73.50
CA VAL A 931 60.38 -1.20 -72.84
C VAL A 931 61.06 -2.34 -73.62
N PRO A 932 61.96 -3.12 -73.00
CA PRO A 932 62.56 -4.28 -73.67
C PRO A 932 61.49 -5.35 -73.91
N VAL A 933 61.52 -5.98 -75.08
CA VAL A 933 60.56 -7.03 -75.47
C VAL A 933 60.80 -8.27 -74.62
N SER A 934 59.73 -8.83 -74.03
CA SER A 934 59.82 -10.10 -73.29
C SER A 934 60.09 -11.25 -74.26
N ARG A 935 61.26 -11.89 -74.16
CA ARG A 935 61.66 -12.98 -75.05
C ARG A 935 61.15 -14.33 -74.54
N LEU A 936 60.26 -14.94 -75.31
CA LEU A 936 59.97 -16.38 -75.29
C LEU A 936 59.95 -16.85 -76.76
N ALA A 937 60.79 -17.85 -77.07
CA ALA A 937 61.18 -18.29 -78.42
C ALA A 937 62.03 -17.29 -79.23
N ASP A 938 62.83 -17.83 -80.15
CA ASP A 938 63.87 -17.12 -80.89
C ASP A 938 63.36 -16.57 -82.23
N GLY A 939 63.76 -15.33 -82.55
CA GLY A 939 63.39 -14.59 -83.76
C GLY A 939 64.12 -13.24 -83.85
N GLU A 940 64.14 -12.63 -85.03
CA GLU A 940 64.98 -11.46 -85.36
C GLU A 940 64.57 -10.15 -84.64
N GLU A 941 65.46 -9.16 -84.67
CA GLU A 941 65.34 -7.92 -83.88
C GLU A 941 64.27 -6.96 -84.40
N GLY A 942 63.48 -6.41 -83.47
CA GLY A 942 62.59 -5.27 -83.69
C GLY A 942 62.71 -4.26 -82.54
N GLU A 943 62.61 -2.96 -82.84
CA GLU A 943 62.66 -1.93 -81.79
C GLU A 943 61.51 -2.06 -80.79
N GLY A 944 61.84 -2.10 -79.50
CA GLY A 944 60.87 -2.17 -78.40
C GLY A 944 60.02 -0.90 -78.24
N LEU A 945 58.90 -1.02 -77.54
CA LEU A 945 57.90 0.05 -77.43
C LEU A 945 58.46 1.26 -76.67
N LYS A 946 58.49 2.42 -77.34
CA LYS A 946 58.87 3.73 -76.78
C LYS A 946 57.69 4.32 -75.98
N LEU A 947 57.78 4.33 -74.66
CA LEU A 947 56.77 4.94 -73.77
C LEU A 947 57.33 6.21 -73.12
N SER A 948 56.57 7.31 -73.22
CA SER A 948 56.90 8.56 -72.55
C SER A 948 56.33 8.56 -71.14
N THR A 949 57.20 8.70 -70.13
CA THR A 949 56.83 8.86 -68.72
C THR A 949 57.37 10.21 -68.20
N LYS A 950 57.16 10.54 -66.92
CA LYS A 950 57.68 11.79 -66.32
C LYS A 950 58.50 11.51 -65.04
N LEU A 951 59.61 12.23 -64.84
CA LEU A 951 60.58 12.19 -63.74
C LEU A 951 60.90 13.62 -63.23
N PRO A 952 61.26 13.87 -61.96
CA PRO A 952 61.14 15.17 -61.27
C PRO A 952 61.61 16.47 -61.96
N VAL A 953 60.75 17.51 -61.93
CA VAL A 953 61.10 18.94 -62.10
C VAL A 953 60.31 19.78 -61.10
N ALA A 954 60.93 20.85 -60.58
CA ALA A 954 60.35 21.70 -59.55
C ALA A 954 59.33 22.73 -60.09
N GLN A 955 58.10 22.62 -59.61
CA GLN A 955 57.00 23.59 -59.75
C GLN A 955 57.27 24.84 -58.85
N ASP A 956 56.58 25.96 -59.09
CA ASP A 956 56.84 27.21 -58.35
C ASP A 956 56.00 27.32 -57.07
N ASN A 957 54.68 27.39 -57.16
CA ASN A 957 53.79 27.64 -56.02
C ASN A 957 52.81 26.48 -55.79
N ASN A 958 52.51 26.18 -54.52
CA ASN A 958 51.61 25.11 -54.12
C ASN A 958 50.75 25.53 -52.92
N ALA A 959 49.47 25.16 -52.94
CA ALA A 959 48.56 25.27 -51.80
C ALA A 959 47.83 23.94 -51.59
N TRP A 960 47.62 23.53 -50.35
CA TRP A 960 47.04 22.23 -50.04
C TRP A 960 46.20 22.24 -48.78
N VAL A 961 45.26 21.29 -48.70
CA VAL A 961 44.45 20.99 -47.50
C VAL A 961 44.49 19.48 -47.26
N LYS A 962 44.78 19.06 -46.03
CA LYS A 962 44.81 17.65 -45.61
C LYS A 962 43.81 17.41 -44.49
N PHE A 963 42.86 16.51 -44.72
CA PHE A 963 41.94 15.98 -43.72
C PHE A 963 42.52 14.69 -43.16
N THR A 964 42.58 14.55 -41.85
CA THR A 964 43.12 13.36 -41.17
C THR A 964 42.16 12.87 -40.09
N LYS A 965 41.99 11.56 -40.00
CA LYS A 965 41.22 10.88 -38.97
C LYS A 965 42.10 9.79 -38.37
N ASN A 966 42.17 9.71 -37.04
CA ASN A 966 42.90 8.64 -36.37
C ASN A 966 42.15 8.08 -35.15
N TRP A 967 42.54 6.87 -34.76
CA TRP A 967 41.96 6.10 -33.66
C TRP A 967 43.04 5.23 -33.04
N GLY A 968 42.96 4.99 -31.74
CA GLY A 968 43.97 4.18 -31.07
C GLY A 968 43.65 3.85 -29.63
N ASP A 969 44.58 3.11 -29.04
CA ASP A 969 44.63 2.81 -27.62
C ASP A 969 46.00 3.18 -27.04
N LEU A 970 45.97 3.58 -25.78
CA LEU A 970 47.14 3.77 -24.94
C LEU A 970 47.27 2.61 -23.96
N LYS A 971 48.52 2.30 -23.62
CA LYS A 971 48.84 1.48 -22.45
C LYS A 971 48.20 2.10 -21.20
N GLY A 972 47.53 1.30 -20.39
CA GLY A 972 46.64 1.81 -19.32
C GLY A 972 45.17 1.94 -19.72
N GLY A 973 44.76 1.38 -20.86
CA GLY A 973 43.35 1.12 -21.19
C GLY A 973 42.54 2.32 -21.70
N ALA A 974 43.21 3.43 -22.06
CA ALA A 974 42.52 4.58 -22.63
C ALA A 974 42.38 4.45 -24.15
N ASN A 975 41.15 4.57 -24.65
CA ASN A 975 40.83 4.55 -26.07
C ASN A 975 40.60 5.97 -26.58
N TYR A 976 41.05 6.30 -27.78
CA TYR A 976 40.91 7.66 -28.34
C TYR A 976 40.55 7.69 -29.81
N HIS A 977 40.00 8.83 -30.25
CA HIS A 977 39.85 9.19 -31.64
C HIS A 977 40.23 10.66 -31.89
N GLY A 978 41.02 10.91 -32.93
CA GLY A 978 41.36 12.26 -33.40
C GLY A 978 40.74 12.58 -34.75
N SER A 979 40.42 13.85 -34.99
CA SER A 979 40.02 14.42 -36.28
C SER A 979 40.81 15.70 -36.48
N ALA A 980 41.41 15.92 -37.64
CA ALA A 980 42.23 17.10 -37.89
C ALA A 980 42.09 17.64 -39.31
N VAL A 981 42.20 18.96 -39.44
CA VAL A 981 42.25 19.69 -40.71
C VAL A 981 43.53 20.52 -40.70
N SER A 982 44.37 20.36 -41.71
CA SER A 982 45.49 21.25 -41.98
C SER A 982 45.36 21.90 -43.34
N GLY A 983 45.78 23.16 -43.42
CA GLY A 983 46.02 23.88 -44.67
C GLY A 983 47.44 24.43 -44.69
N GLY A 984 48.04 24.52 -45.87
CA GLY A 984 49.36 25.10 -46.02
C GLY A 984 49.67 25.60 -47.42
N TYR A 985 50.73 26.39 -47.49
CA TYR A 985 51.25 26.99 -48.72
C TYR A 985 52.76 26.85 -48.74
N ASP A 986 53.31 26.42 -49.88
CA ASP A 986 54.75 26.27 -50.04
C ASP A 986 55.22 26.65 -51.46
N ARG A 987 56.40 27.27 -51.52
CA ARG A 987 57.01 27.75 -52.76
C ARG A 987 58.45 27.28 -52.92
N LYS A 988 58.91 27.22 -54.16
CA LYS A 988 60.32 27.06 -54.50
C LYS A 988 61.12 28.26 -53.94
N LEU A 989 62.28 27.98 -53.34
CA LEU A 989 63.22 28.99 -52.80
C LEU A 989 64.52 29.02 -53.59
N SER A 990 64.98 27.87 -54.10
CA SER A 990 66.05 27.74 -55.08
C SER A 990 65.83 26.47 -55.90
N GLU A 991 66.78 26.07 -56.75
CA GLU A 991 66.68 24.82 -57.53
C GLU A 991 66.47 23.58 -56.65
N ASN A 992 67.16 23.52 -55.50
CA ASN A 992 67.20 22.34 -54.63
C ASN A 992 66.41 22.55 -53.31
N TRP A 993 65.83 23.73 -53.07
CA TRP A 993 65.12 24.07 -51.82
C TRP A 993 63.70 24.59 -52.06
N ARG A 994 62.78 24.14 -51.21
CA ARG A 994 61.37 24.56 -51.13
C ARG A 994 61.03 24.90 -49.68
N GLY A 995 60.19 25.91 -49.45
CA GLY A 995 59.83 26.34 -48.11
C GLY A 995 58.37 26.77 -48.01
N GLY A 996 57.77 26.55 -46.84
CA GLY A 996 56.34 26.72 -46.65
C GLY A 996 55.89 26.99 -45.22
N LEU A 997 54.61 27.30 -45.12
CA LEU A 997 53.86 27.59 -43.90
C LEU A 997 52.68 26.60 -43.80
N PHE A 998 52.29 26.21 -42.59
CA PHE A 998 51.06 25.46 -42.35
C PHE A 998 50.33 25.92 -41.09
N LEU A 999 49.01 25.73 -41.11
CA LEU A 999 48.11 25.86 -39.96
C LEU A 999 47.33 24.56 -39.83
N SER A 1000 47.23 24.05 -38.61
CA SER A 1000 46.42 22.88 -38.26
C SER A 1000 45.45 23.18 -37.13
N TYR A 1001 44.30 22.48 -37.18
CA TYR A 1001 43.42 22.30 -36.03
C TYR A 1001 43.09 20.80 -35.89
N GLN A 1002 43.44 20.22 -34.75
CA GLN A 1002 43.15 18.85 -34.36
C GLN A 1002 42.22 18.83 -33.14
N THR A 1003 41.24 17.93 -33.15
CA THR A 1003 40.42 17.58 -31.99
C THR A 1003 40.59 16.11 -31.67
N THR A 1004 40.93 15.78 -30.42
CA THR A 1004 41.12 14.41 -29.95
C THR A 1004 40.24 14.17 -28.73
N GLY A 1005 39.31 13.21 -28.83
CA GLY A 1005 38.52 12.72 -27.70
C GLY A 1005 39.08 11.39 -27.20
N PHE A 1006 39.13 11.19 -25.89
CA PHE A 1006 39.57 9.92 -25.29
C PHE A 1006 38.74 9.56 -24.06
N GLY A 1007 38.66 8.26 -23.77
CA GLY A 1007 37.98 7.69 -22.61
C GLY A 1007 38.84 6.61 -21.95
N ALA A 1008 38.80 6.56 -20.62
CA ALA A 1008 39.61 5.72 -19.74
C ALA A 1008 38.73 5.19 -18.58
N PRO A 1009 39.18 4.19 -17.79
CA PRO A 1009 38.32 3.48 -16.83
C PRO A 1009 37.51 4.37 -15.86
N SER A 1010 38.09 5.47 -15.37
CA SER A 1010 37.43 6.40 -14.43
C SER A 1010 37.31 7.84 -14.97
N GLY A 1011 37.39 8.05 -16.29
CA GLY A 1011 37.36 9.41 -16.84
C GLY A 1011 37.41 9.52 -18.37
N ASN A 1012 37.35 10.75 -18.87
CA ASN A 1012 37.45 11.08 -20.29
C ASN A 1012 38.03 12.48 -20.49
N GLY A 1013 38.35 12.83 -21.73
CA GLY A 1013 38.83 14.17 -22.07
C GLY A 1013 38.72 14.55 -23.54
N ASN A 1014 38.82 15.86 -23.79
CA ASN A 1014 38.93 16.45 -25.11
C ASN A 1014 40.14 17.38 -25.18
N ILE A 1015 40.99 17.13 -26.16
CA ILE A 1015 42.16 17.92 -26.51
C ILE A 1015 41.82 18.68 -27.80
N TYR A 1016 42.01 20.00 -27.81
CA TYR A 1016 41.84 20.86 -28.98
C TYR A 1016 43.19 21.53 -29.25
N ASP A 1017 43.90 21.09 -30.28
CA ASP A 1017 45.29 21.45 -30.60
C ASP A 1017 45.34 22.28 -31.89
N THR A 1018 45.69 23.56 -31.79
CA THR A 1018 45.89 24.46 -32.93
C THR A 1018 47.38 24.69 -33.12
N ARG A 1019 47.97 24.23 -34.24
CA ARG A 1019 49.40 24.38 -34.54
C ARG A 1019 49.65 25.31 -35.71
N PHE A 1020 50.60 26.23 -35.58
CA PHE A 1020 51.16 27.00 -36.69
C PHE A 1020 52.63 26.65 -36.85
N GLY A 1021 53.08 26.37 -38.08
CA GLY A 1021 54.45 25.93 -38.32
C GLY A 1021 55.03 26.32 -39.67
N VAL A 1022 56.35 26.18 -39.76
CA VAL A 1022 57.17 26.44 -40.93
C VAL A 1022 57.91 25.17 -41.33
N TYR A 1023 58.21 25.00 -42.62
CA TYR A 1023 58.96 23.85 -43.11
C TYR A 1023 59.86 24.19 -44.28
N ALA A 1024 60.95 23.44 -44.40
CA ALA A 1024 61.86 23.45 -45.53
C ALA A 1024 62.06 22.01 -46.04
N GLY A 1025 61.96 21.83 -47.35
CA GLY A 1025 62.34 20.61 -48.06
C GLY A 1025 63.56 20.86 -48.93
N TYR A 1026 64.47 19.89 -48.94
CA TYR A 1026 65.63 19.83 -49.81
C TYR A 1026 65.53 18.59 -50.71
N HIS A 1027 65.83 18.76 -51.99
CA HIS A 1027 65.90 17.66 -52.95
C HIS A 1027 67.09 17.86 -53.89
N LYS A 1028 67.94 16.84 -54.04
CA LYS A 1028 69.03 16.81 -55.02
C LYS A 1028 69.43 15.37 -55.35
N ASN A 1029 69.37 15.01 -56.63
CA ASN A 1029 69.70 13.67 -57.13
C ASN A 1029 68.92 12.60 -56.34
N ALA A 1030 69.62 11.64 -55.72
CA ALA A 1030 69.04 10.59 -54.88
C ALA A 1030 68.61 11.06 -53.46
N THR A 1031 68.85 12.31 -53.07
CA THR A 1031 68.61 12.79 -51.70
C THR A 1031 67.33 13.60 -51.59
N ASP A 1032 66.39 13.10 -50.79
CA ASP A 1032 65.27 13.86 -50.21
C ASP A 1032 65.59 14.17 -48.75
N ALA A 1033 65.32 15.39 -48.29
CA ALA A 1033 65.33 15.71 -46.86
C ALA A 1033 64.29 16.78 -46.52
N TYR A 1034 63.77 16.76 -45.30
CA TYR A 1034 62.97 17.87 -44.77
C TYR A 1034 63.19 18.15 -43.29
N LEU A 1035 62.87 19.38 -42.91
CA LEU A 1035 62.79 19.86 -41.54
C LEU A 1035 61.53 20.73 -41.39
N TYR A 1036 60.81 20.56 -40.29
CA TYR A 1036 59.73 21.46 -39.87
C TYR A 1036 59.93 21.90 -38.42
N ALA A 1037 59.37 23.06 -38.09
CA ALA A 1037 59.25 23.57 -36.73
C ALA A 1037 57.87 24.20 -36.54
N ASP A 1038 57.17 23.86 -35.47
CA ASP A 1038 55.83 24.36 -35.19
C ASP A 1038 55.59 24.71 -33.71
N TYR A 1039 54.58 25.55 -33.50
CA TYR A 1039 54.10 25.98 -32.20
C TYR A 1039 52.60 25.68 -32.06
N GLY A 1040 52.24 24.95 -31.00
CA GLY A 1040 50.88 24.53 -30.70
C GLY A 1040 50.27 25.28 -29.52
N TRP A 1041 49.05 25.77 -29.68
CA TRP A 1041 48.15 26.18 -28.59
C TRP A 1041 47.13 25.08 -28.35
N ILE A 1042 47.27 24.36 -27.24
CA ILE A 1042 46.38 23.26 -26.85
C ILE A 1042 45.43 23.71 -25.75
N LYS A 1043 44.15 23.41 -25.90
CA LYS A 1043 43.13 23.51 -24.85
C LYS A 1043 42.69 22.12 -24.45
N ASN A 1044 42.74 21.82 -23.16
CA ASN A 1044 42.36 20.55 -22.59
C ASN A 1044 41.09 20.70 -21.75
N LYS A 1045 40.17 19.76 -21.91
CA LYS A 1045 39.06 19.51 -20.99
C LYS A 1045 39.19 18.07 -20.49
N LEU A 1046 39.17 17.87 -19.18
CA LEU A 1046 39.14 16.55 -18.55
C LEU A 1046 37.90 16.42 -17.70
N ARG A 1047 37.37 15.21 -17.60
CA ARG A 1047 36.36 14.82 -16.62
C ARG A 1047 36.75 13.49 -15.98
N ARG A 1048 36.72 13.45 -14.65
CA ARG A 1048 36.89 12.26 -13.82
C ARG A 1048 35.56 11.90 -13.15
N SER A 1049 35.30 10.60 -13.02
CA SER A 1049 34.11 10.06 -12.35
C SER A 1049 34.51 9.47 -11.01
N ILE A 1050 33.72 9.74 -9.98
CA ILE A 1050 33.77 9.06 -8.68
C ILE A 1050 32.35 8.53 -8.44
N GLY A 1051 31.94 7.59 -9.29
CA GLY A 1051 30.58 7.07 -9.38
C GLY A 1051 30.12 6.42 -8.08
N THR A 1052 31.04 5.81 -7.33
CA THR A 1052 30.76 5.19 -6.03
C THR A 1052 30.34 6.22 -4.95
N LEU A 1053 30.73 7.49 -5.10
CA LEU A 1053 30.28 8.60 -4.25
C LEU A 1053 29.21 9.47 -4.92
N GLY A 1054 28.78 9.14 -6.15
CA GLY A 1054 27.89 9.98 -6.96
C GLY A 1054 28.53 11.29 -7.48
N LEU A 1055 29.85 11.44 -7.39
CA LEU A 1055 30.57 12.69 -7.69
C LEU A 1055 31.22 12.68 -9.09
N GLY A 1056 31.44 13.89 -9.62
CA GLY A 1056 32.18 14.10 -10.86
C GLY A 1056 33.03 15.35 -10.80
N ALA A 1057 34.26 15.25 -11.30
CA ALA A 1057 35.24 16.33 -11.32
C ALA A 1057 35.54 16.77 -12.77
N GLU A 1058 35.57 18.08 -13.04
CA GLU A 1058 35.97 18.65 -14.33
C GLU A 1058 37.16 19.60 -14.19
N ALA A 1059 38.13 19.50 -15.11
CA ALA A 1059 39.24 20.44 -15.26
C ALA A 1059 39.31 21.01 -16.69
N LYS A 1060 39.68 22.29 -16.81
CA LYS A 1060 39.81 23.01 -18.09
C LYS A 1060 41.10 23.83 -18.04
N TYR A 1061 42.05 23.55 -18.93
CA TYR A 1061 43.39 24.14 -18.89
C TYR A 1061 44.04 24.28 -20.27
N ASN A 1062 45.10 25.07 -20.35
CA ASN A 1062 45.84 25.32 -21.58
C ASN A 1062 47.23 24.64 -21.54
N SER A 1063 47.80 24.35 -22.70
CA SER A 1063 49.16 23.82 -22.83
C SER A 1063 49.79 24.34 -24.12
N HIS A 1064 51.11 24.39 -24.16
CA HIS A 1064 51.88 24.95 -25.28
C HIS A 1064 52.92 23.95 -25.77
N LEU A 1065 52.91 23.65 -27.06
CA LEU A 1065 53.87 22.73 -27.67
C LEU A 1065 54.86 23.53 -28.54
N MET A 1066 56.14 23.17 -28.47
CA MET A 1066 57.12 23.44 -29.51
C MET A 1066 57.54 22.09 -30.09
N GLU A 1067 57.46 21.90 -31.41
CA GLU A 1067 57.90 20.67 -32.07
C GLU A 1067 58.89 21.00 -33.20
N ILE A 1068 59.94 20.20 -33.31
CA ILE A 1068 60.88 20.18 -34.43
C ILE A 1068 61.02 18.73 -34.88
N GLY A 1069 60.87 18.48 -36.18
CA GLY A 1069 61.06 17.14 -36.74
C GLY A 1069 61.51 17.17 -38.18
N GLY A 1070 62.00 16.03 -38.66
CA GLY A 1070 62.56 15.91 -40.00
C GLY A 1070 62.72 14.46 -40.45
N GLU A 1071 62.97 14.28 -41.73
CA GLU A 1071 63.27 13.00 -42.38
C GLU A 1071 64.40 13.24 -43.39
N TYR A 1072 65.33 12.31 -43.46
CA TYR A 1072 66.32 12.16 -44.52
C TYR A 1072 66.05 10.83 -45.21
N LYS A 1073 65.96 10.84 -46.55
CA LYS A 1073 65.67 9.65 -47.35
C LYS A 1073 66.60 9.63 -48.56
N TYR A 1074 67.15 8.46 -48.86
CA TYR A 1074 68.03 8.25 -50.00
C TYR A 1074 67.43 7.22 -50.96
N ASP A 1075 67.22 7.60 -52.21
CA ASP A 1075 66.61 6.78 -53.26
C ASP A 1075 67.67 6.01 -54.05
N LEU A 1076 67.65 4.67 -53.96
CA LEU A 1076 68.62 3.79 -54.60
C LEU A 1076 68.46 3.68 -56.13
N HIS A 1077 67.37 4.21 -56.71
CA HIS A 1077 67.04 4.11 -58.14
C HIS A 1077 66.91 5.45 -58.86
N ALA A 1078 67.19 6.57 -58.18
CA ALA A 1078 67.09 7.93 -58.73
C ALA A 1078 67.89 8.20 -60.02
N ALA A 1079 68.89 7.37 -60.34
CA ALA A 1079 69.76 7.50 -61.52
C ALA A 1079 69.59 6.39 -62.58
N ASP A 1080 68.76 5.37 -62.34
CA ASP A 1080 68.64 4.20 -63.26
C ASP A 1080 67.31 4.12 -64.03
N GLY A 1081 66.39 5.08 -63.80
CA GLY A 1081 65.18 5.27 -64.61
C GLY A 1081 64.09 4.20 -64.43
N LYS A 1082 64.20 3.34 -63.41
CA LYS A 1082 63.15 2.35 -63.07
C LYS A 1082 61.84 3.03 -62.66
N THR A 1083 60.74 2.29 -62.76
CA THR A 1083 59.42 2.74 -62.27
C THR A 1083 59.17 2.41 -60.80
N TRP A 1084 60.02 1.58 -60.19
CA TRP A 1084 60.01 1.21 -58.78
C TRP A 1084 61.26 1.73 -58.10
N HIS A 1085 61.08 2.47 -57.01
CA HIS A 1085 62.12 3.08 -56.20
C HIS A 1085 62.11 2.44 -54.82
N VAL A 1086 63.30 2.25 -54.25
CA VAL A 1086 63.51 1.67 -52.92
C VAL A 1086 64.41 2.62 -52.16
N SER A 1087 63.91 3.14 -51.05
CA SER A 1087 64.52 4.29 -50.39
C SER A 1087 64.59 4.07 -48.87
N PRO A 1088 65.76 3.70 -48.31
CA PRO A 1088 65.98 3.81 -46.87
C PRO A 1088 65.77 5.25 -46.40
N TYR A 1089 65.14 5.40 -45.23
CA TYR A 1089 64.91 6.69 -44.60
C TYR A 1089 65.19 6.65 -43.09
N ALA A 1090 65.58 7.80 -42.56
CA ALA A 1090 65.77 8.04 -41.13
C ALA A 1090 65.15 9.40 -40.76
N GLY A 1091 64.35 9.45 -39.71
CA GLY A 1091 63.67 10.67 -39.26
C GLY A 1091 63.69 10.84 -37.75
N PHE A 1092 63.26 12.01 -37.29
CA PHE A 1092 63.18 12.33 -35.87
C PHE A 1092 62.03 13.29 -35.55
N GLN A 1093 61.61 13.26 -34.29
CA GLN A 1093 60.65 14.18 -33.68
C GLN A 1093 61.18 14.57 -32.30
N LEU A 1094 61.38 15.86 -32.06
CA LEU A 1094 61.73 16.46 -30.78
C LEU A 1094 60.61 17.45 -30.42
N SER A 1095 59.90 17.20 -29.32
CA SER A 1095 58.83 18.09 -28.88
C SER A 1095 58.91 18.43 -27.39
N TRP A 1096 58.74 19.71 -27.09
CA TRP A 1096 58.69 20.28 -25.75
C TRP A 1096 57.26 20.75 -25.48
N LEU A 1097 56.53 20.03 -24.64
CA LEU A 1097 55.20 20.42 -24.18
C LEU A 1097 55.33 21.06 -22.82
N ASN A 1098 54.73 22.24 -22.66
CA ASN A 1098 54.52 22.90 -21.37
C ASN A 1098 53.03 22.86 -21.02
N GLN A 1099 52.66 22.02 -20.05
CA GLN A 1099 51.31 21.96 -19.50
C GLN A 1099 51.15 22.97 -18.37
N GLY A 1100 50.13 23.84 -18.47
CA GLY A 1100 49.75 24.72 -17.37
C GLY A 1100 49.16 23.94 -16.19
N ALA A 1101 49.38 24.45 -14.97
CA ALA A 1101 48.76 23.92 -13.76
C ALA A 1101 47.23 24.03 -13.83
N TYR A 1102 46.51 23.12 -13.18
CA TYR A 1102 45.06 23.14 -13.14
C TYR A 1102 44.48 22.60 -11.83
N LYS A 1103 43.19 22.87 -11.63
CA LYS A 1103 42.40 22.38 -10.50
C LYS A 1103 41.07 21.85 -11.03
N GLU A 1104 40.70 20.65 -10.59
CA GLU A 1104 39.37 20.09 -10.80
C GLU A 1104 38.30 20.83 -9.99
N ASN A 1105 37.06 20.81 -10.48
CA ASN A 1105 35.90 21.36 -9.78
C ASN A 1105 34.72 20.37 -9.91
N GLY A 1106 33.86 20.30 -8.90
CA GLY A 1106 32.66 19.45 -8.88
C GLY A 1106 32.69 18.32 -7.84
N ALA A 1107 33.87 17.81 -7.48
CA ALA A 1107 34.02 16.73 -6.48
C ALA A 1107 34.52 17.21 -5.10
N GLY A 1108 34.17 18.44 -4.71
CA GLY A 1108 34.47 18.95 -3.35
C GLY A 1108 35.94 18.84 -2.90
N ILE A 1109 36.17 18.30 -1.70
CA ILE A 1109 37.50 17.99 -1.15
C ILE A 1109 38.28 16.94 -1.96
N PHE A 1110 37.60 16.10 -2.75
CA PHE A 1110 38.20 15.05 -3.58
C PHE A 1110 38.69 15.56 -4.95
N ASN A 1111 38.48 16.85 -5.28
CA ASN A 1111 39.07 17.47 -6.47
C ASN A 1111 40.61 17.40 -6.41
N GLN A 1112 41.26 17.06 -7.53
CA GLN A 1112 42.71 17.12 -7.68
C GLN A 1112 43.16 18.53 -8.11
N GLN A 1113 44.20 19.05 -7.46
CA GLN A 1113 45.05 20.11 -8.02
C GLN A 1113 46.27 19.43 -8.66
N VAL A 1114 46.66 19.89 -9.85
CA VAL A 1114 47.70 19.27 -10.67
C VAL A 1114 48.70 20.33 -11.10
N ASP A 1115 49.96 20.10 -10.80
CA ASP A 1115 51.02 21.08 -11.04
C ASP A 1115 51.35 21.21 -12.54
N GLY A 1116 51.75 22.42 -12.93
CA GLY A 1116 52.23 22.69 -14.27
C GLY A 1116 53.60 22.05 -14.50
N LYS A 1117 53.78 21.39 -15.64
CA LYS A 1117 55.02 20.65 -15.93
C LYS A 1117 55.38 20.72 -17.40
N HIS A 1118 56.68 20.78 -17.68
CA HIS A 1118 57.22 20.60 -19.01
C HIS A 1118 57.66 19.13 -19.21
N ASN A 1119 57.52 18.61 -20.42
CA ASN A 1119 58.04 17.29 -20.79
C ASN A 1119 58.69 17.35 -22.18
N THR A 1120 59.89 16.82 -22.29
CA THR A 1120 60.67 16.79 -23.55
C THR A 1120 60.64 15.39 -24.13
N TYR A 1121 59.85 15.20 -25.19
CA TYR A 1121 59.77 13.96 -25.95
C TYR A 1121 60.80 13.97 -27.09
N PHE A 1122 61.57 12.90 -27.23
CA PHE A 1122 62.48 12.71 -28.37
C PHE A 1122 62.36 11.29 -28.89
N ALA A 1123 62.08 11.15 -30.18
CA ALA A 1123 62.01 9.89 -30.88
C ALA A 1123 62.73 9.93 -32.22
N GLY A 1124 63.44 8.85 -32.54
CA GLY A 1124 63.99 8.58 -33.86
C GLY A 1124 63.17 7.51 -34.58
N GLN A 1125 63.20 7.51 -35.91
CA GLN A 1125 62.55 6.54 -36.77
C GLN A 1125 63.52 6.11 -37.88
N ILE A 1126 63.53 4.83 -38.22
CA ILE A 1126 64.27 4.29 -39.37
C ILE A 1126 63.37 3.32 -40.14
N GLY A 1127 63.54 3.23 -41.46
CA GLY A 1127 62.73 2.34 -42.28
C GLY A 1127 63.10 2.34 -43.76
N MET A 1128 62.21 1.72 -44.55
CA MET A 1128 62.28 1.69 -46.01
C MET A 1128 60.95 2.15 -46.61
N GLU A 1129 61.03 2.96 -47.66
CA GLU A 1129 59.95 3.25 -48.60
C GLU A 1129 60.14 2.41 -49.86
N ILE A 1130 59.10 1.75 -50.35
CA ILE A 1130 59.04 1.21 -51.71
C ILE A 1130 57.91 1.93 -52.44
N LYS A 1131 58.26 2.70 -53.48
CA LYS A 1131 57.34 3.60 -54.19
C LYS A 1131 57.38 3.35 -55.69
N ARG A 1132 56.21 3.29 -56.32
CA ARG A 1132 56.06 3.17 -57.77
C ARG A 1132 55.53 4.47 -58.36
N TYR A 1133 56.25 5.00 -59.35
CA TYR A 1133 55.83 6.20 -60.09
C TYR A 1133 55.04 5.82 -61.35
N LEU A 1134 54.04 6.63 -61.68
CA LEU A 1134 53.08 6.46 -62.77
C LEU A 1134 53.00 7.78 -63.56
N GLY A 1135 52.57 7.73 -64.83
CA GLY A 1135 52.55 8.92 -65.71
C GLY A 1135 51.69 10.12 -65.23
N GLN A 1136 50.78 9.88 -64.28
CA GLN A 1136 49.96 10.89 -63.60
C GLN A 1136 49.85 10.65 -62.08
N GLY A 1137 50.83 10.01 -61.43
CA GLY A 1137 50.72 9.74 -60.00
C GLY A 1137 51.80 8.84 -59.40
N SER A 1138 51.56 8.34 -58.19
CA SER A 1138 52.39 7.30 -57.57
C SER A 1138 51.59 6.51 -56.54
N TYR A 1139 52.07 5.32 -56.17
CA TYR A 1139 51.67 4.65 -54.93
C TYR A 1139 52.90 4.08 -54.23
N GLY A 1140 52.85 3.94 -52.91
CA GLY A 1140 53.98 3.44 -52.14
C GLY A 1140 53.55 2.75 -50.85
N MET A 1141 54.49 2.00 -50.30
CA MET A 1141 54.40 1.37 -49.00
C MET A 1141 55.65 1.70 -48.19
N ARG A 1142 55.47 2.02 -46.92
CA ARG A 1142 56.56 2.27 -45.96
C ARG A 1142 56.49 1.24 -44.85
N TRP A 1143 57.64 0.77 -44.38
CA TRP A 1143 57.75 0.09 -43.10
C TRP A 1143 58.97 0.58 -42.34
N GLY A 1144 58.95 0.45 -41.01
CA GLY A 1144 60.04 0.91 -40.16
C GLY A 1144 59.80 0.67 -38.67
N VAL A 1145 60.70 1.21 -37.86
CA VAL A 1145 60.61 1.23 -36.41
C VAL A 1145 60.83 2.65 -35.93
N LYS A 1146 59.94 3.13 -35.05
CA LYS A 1146 60.13 4.36 -34.27
C LYS A 1146 60.49 3.99 -32.84
N HIS A 1147 61.45 4.69 -32.26
CA HIS A 1147 61.85 4.52 -30.86
C HIS A 1147 61.94 5.87 -30.15
N ALA A 1148 61.23 5.98 -29.01
CA ALA A 1148 61.20 7.14 -28.15
C ALA A 1148 62.24 7.03 -27.03
N PHE A 1149 63.36 7.72 -27.21
CA PHE A 1149 64.49 7.74 -26.28
C PHE A 1149 64.17 8.53 -25.00
N ALA A 1150 63.40 9.62 -25.11
CA ALA A 1150 63.03 10.51 -24.00
C ALA A 1150 61.54 10.89 -24.00
N GLY A 1151 61.01 11.32 -22.84
CA GLY A 1151 59.68 11.89 -22.65
C GLY A 1151 58.47 10.97 -22.87
N ALA A 1152 58.68 9.71 -23.31
CA ALA A 1152 57.61 8.76 -23.64
C ALA A 1152 56.68 8.38 -22.46
N ALA A 1153 57.14 8.58 -21.21
CA ALA A 1153 56.41 8.24 -20.00
C ALA A 1153 56.21 9.47 -19.10
N PRO A 1154 55.28 10.38 -19.44
CA PRO A 1154 55.03 11.61 -18.69
C PRO A 1154 54.51 11.31 -17.29
N GLU A 1155 54.87 12.17 -16.36
CA GLU A 1155 54.63 12.03 -14.93
C GLU A 1155 54.11 13.39 -14.43
N LEU A 1156 52.94 13.44 -13.80
CA LEU A 1156 52.37 14.68 -13.26
C LEU A 1156 52.28 14.60 -11.74
N SER A 1157 52.40 15.74 -11.07
CA SER A 1157 52.26 15.86 -9.61
C SER A 1157 50.84 16.28 -9.25
N PHE A 1158 50.25 15.58 -8.28
CA PHE A 1158 48.87 15.72 -7.82
C PHE A 1158 48.83 15.98 -6.32
N ARG A 1159 47.79 16.69 -5.87
CA ARG A 1159 47.41 16.89 -4.47
C ARG A 1159 45.89 17.05 -4.40
N TYR A 1160 45.27 16.66 -3.29
CA TYR A 1160 43.82 16.79 -3.14
C TYR A 1160 43.44 18.15 -2.55
N GLU A 1161 42.27 18.67 -2.92
CA GLU A 1161 41.74 19.95 -2.44
C GLU A 1161 41.56 19.99 -0.92
N GLY A 1162 41.13 18.87 -0.32
CA GLY A 1162 41.06 18.73 1.14
C GLY A 1162 42.41 18.49 1.84
N TYR A 1163 43.48 18.16 1.10
CA TYR A 1163 44.75 17.72 1.69
C TYR A 1163 45.98 18.19 0.89
N GLY A 1164 46.44 19.40 1.21
CA GLY A 1164 47.68 19.97 0.69
C GLY A 1164 48.97 19.49 1.37
N GLY A 1165 48.89 18.49 2.28
CA GLY A 1165 50.03 18.04 3.11
C GLY A 1165 50.95 17.00 2.44
N LYS A 1166 50.44 16.26 1.46
CA LYS A 1166 51.17 15.25 0.67
C LYS A 1166 50.87 15.50 -0.82
N SER A 1167 51.87 15.37 -1.67
CA SER A 1167 51.69 15.27 -3.12
C SER A 1167 52.20 13.93 -3.61
N TYR A 1168 51.54 13.39 -4.65
CA TYR A 1168 51.85 12.11 -5.27
C TYR A 1168 52.06 12.30 -6.77
N THR A 1169 52.72 11.36 -7.43
CA THR A 1169 52.98 11.43 -8.87
C THR A 1169 52.34 10.26 -9.63
N LEU A 1170 51.51 10.58 -10.63
CA LEU A 1170 50.99 9.57 -11.56
C LEU A 1170 51.81 9.61 -12.85
N ARG A 1171 52.37 8.44 -13.22
CA ARG A 1171 53.23 8.28 -14.38
C ARG A 1171 52.62 7.35 -15.43
N ASN A 1172 52.49 7.85 -16.65
CA ASN A 1172 51.90 7.13 -17.75
C ASN A 1172 52.95 6.36 -18.57
N ASN A 1173 53.27 5.14 -18.17
CA ASN A 1173 54.33 4.32 -18.77
C ASN A 1173 53.94 3.70 -20.14
N GLN A 1174 53.78 4.53 -21.18
CA GLN A 1174 53.58 4.07 -22.58
C GLN A 1174 54.76 3.24 -23.11
N ASP A 1175 54.55 2.55 -24.24
CA ASP A 1175 55.65 1.82 -24.88
C ASP A 1175 56.60 2.79 -25.62
N LYS A 1176 57.88 2.39 -25.68
CA LYS A 1176 58.94 3.20 -26.32
C LYS A 1176 59.21 2.84 -27.77
N THR A 1177 58.86 1.63 -28.19
CA THR A 1177 59.21 1.12 -29.53
C THR A 1177 57.92 0.76 -30.26
N HIS A 1178 57.73 1.35 -31.44
CA HIS A 1178 56.57 1.11 -32.29
C HIS A 1178 57.02 0.63 -33.67
N PHE A 1179 56.44 -0.47 -34.14
CA PHE A 1179 56.47 -0.81 -35.56
C PHE A 1179 55.62 0.19 -36.34
N ILE A 1180 56.10 0.60 -37.51
CA ILE A 1180 55.39 1.51 -38.42
C ILE A 1180 55.18 0.80 -39.75
N PHE A 1181 53.95 0.92 -40.27
CA PHE A 1181 53.57 0.51 -41.63
C PHE A 1181 52.65 1.56 -42.24
N SER A 1182 52.92 2.03 -43.46
CA SER A 1182 52.06 2.96 -44.19
C SER A 1182 51.85 2.55 -45.65
N LEU A 1183 50.70 2.92 -46.19
CA LEU A 1183 50.31 2.79 -47.59
C LEU A 1183 49.84 4.15 -48.08
N SER A 1184 50.45 4.64 -49.16
CA SER A 1184 50.12 5.96 -49.74
C SER A 1184 49.86 5.87 -51.24
N GLY A 1185 49.03 6.79 -51.75
CA GLY A 1185 48.70 6.93 -53.16
C GLY A 1185 48.43 8.38 -53.53
N GLU A 1186 48.79 8.77 -54.75
CA GLU A 1186 48.58 10.12 -55.31
C GLU A 1186 48.25 10.05 -56.80
N THR A 1187 47.32 10.88 -57.26
CA THR A 1187 46.97 11.04 -58.68
C THR A 1187 46.71 12.50 -59.07
N GLU A 1188 47.17 12.91 -60.26
CA GLU A 1188 46.78 14.15 -60.93
C GLU A 1188 45.44 13.92 -61.64
N PHE A 1189 44.32 14.37 -61.05
CA PHE A 1189 42.99 14.15 -61.61
C PHE A 1189 42.54 15.27 -62.58
N ALA A 1190 43.18 16.43 -62.51
CA ALA A 1190 43.05 17.53 -63.47
C ALA A 1190 44.37 18.33 -63.49
N LYS A 1191 44.64 19.10 -64.55
CA LYS A 1191 45.95 19.78 -64.73
C LYS A 1191 46.33 20.67 -63.54
N GLY A 1192 47.36 20.26 -62.79
CA GLY A 1192 47.82 20.94 -61.58
C GLY A 1192 46.89 20.78 -60.36
N TRP A 1193 46.02 19.76 -60.35
CA TRP A 1193 45.19 19.38 -59.21
C TRP A 1193 45.42 17.91 -58.89
N PHE A 1194 45.81 17.64 -57.64
CA PHE A 1194 46.14 16.29 -57.18
C PHE A 1194 45.29 15.91 -55.98
N LEU A 1195 44.93 14.63 -55.95
CA LEU A 1195 44.33 13.96 -54.80
C LEU A 1195 45.31 12.90 -54.31
N SER A 1196 45.63 12.92 -53.03
CA SER A 1196 46.44 11.89 -52.38
C SER A 1196 45.82 11.41 -51.08
N GLY A 1197 46.19 10.21 -50.66
CA GLY A 1197 45.75 9.62 -49.41
C GLY A 1197 46.81 8.71 -48.81
N GLU A 1198 46.85 8.66 -47.49
CA GLU A 1198 47.72 7.81 -46.69
C GLU A 1198 46.89 7.05 -45.65
N THR A 1199 47.16 5.76 -45.49
CA THR A 1199 46.81 5.01 -44.28
C THR A 1199 48.09 4.54 -43.57
N LEU A 1200 48.12 4.64 -42.25
CA LEU A 1200 49.30 4.38 -41.43
C LEU A 1200 48.87 3.66 -40.14
N LEU A 1201 49.63 2.63 -39.78
CA LEU A 1201 49.61 1.93 -38.50
C LEU A 1201 50.93 2.19 -37.77
N GLN A 1202 50.85 2.67 -36.53
CA GLN A 1202 51.93 2.65 -35.55
C GLN A 1202 51.51 1.73 -34.39
N LYS A 1203 52.28 0.68 -34.09
CA LYS A 1203 51.91 -0.36 -33.11
C LYS A 1203 53.07 -0.68 -32.15
N GLY A 1204 52.87 -0.48 -30.84
CA GLY A 1204 53.76 -0.99 -29.79
C GLY A 1204 53.29 -2.35 -29.29
N ALA A 1205 53.67 -2.77 -28.08
CA ALA A 1205 53.12 -4.01 -27.51
C ALA A 1205 51.68 -3.78 -27.02
N HIS A 1206 51.45 -2.70 -26.26
CA HIS A 1206 50.20 -2.44 -25.53
C HIS A 1206 49.42 -1.20 -26.03
N ASP A 1207 49.98 -0.45 -26.98
CA ASP A 1207 49.37 0.75 -27.57
C ASP A 1207 49.25 0.64 -29.11
N LYS A 1208 48.43 1.47 -29.74
CA LYS A 1208 48.38 1.65 -31.20
C LYS A 1208 47.83 3.02 -31.62
N ASP A 1209 48.31 3.55 -32.74
CA ASP A 1209 47.66 4.61 -33.51
C ASP A 1209 47.41 4.14 -34.94
N ILE A 1210 46.17 4.26 -35.40
CA ILE A 1210 45.77 3.99 -36.79
C ILE A 1210 45.24 5.31 -37.35
N SER A 1211 45.85 5.81 -38.42
CA SER A 1211 45.39 7.03 -39.10
C SER A 1211 45.10 6.81 -40.57
N ALA A 1212 44.03 7.41 -41.05
CA ALA A 1212 43.72 7.57 -42.47
C ALA A 1212 43.64 9.07 -42.80
N SER A 1213 44.11 9.46 -43.97
CA SER A 1213 44.10 10.86 -44.39
C SER A 1213 43.93 11.02 -45.89
N VAL A 1214 43.39 12.18 -46.28
CA VAL A 1214 43.19 12.60 -47.67
C VAL A 1214 43.69 14.04 -47.81
N GLN A 1215 44.59 14.27 -48.77
CA GLN A 1215 45.13 15.57 -49.13
C GLN A 1215 44.66 15.98 -50.52
N PHE A 1216 44.25 17.24 -50.64
CA PHE A 1216 43.89 17.91 -51.87
C PHE A 1216 44.89 19.05 -52.09
N LYS A 1217 45.63 19.04 -53.21
CA LYS A 1217 46.65 20.07 -53.50
C LYS A 1217 46.49 20.68 -54.89
N ARG A 1218 46.68 22.00 -54.93
CA ARG A 1218 46.75 22.83 -56.14
C ARG A 1218 48.20 23.22 -56.40
N VAL A 1219 48.62 22.96 -57.64
CA VAL A 1219 49.91 23.34 -58.23
C VAL A 1219 49.68 24.49 -59.20
N TRP A 1220 50.59 25.47 -59.22
CA TRP A 1220 50.65 26.49 -60.27
C TRP A 1220 52.01 26.44 -60.98
#